data_AF-A0A413G5V7-F1
#
_entry.id   AF-A0A413G5V7-F1
#
_cell.length_a   1.000
_cell.length_b   1.000
_cell.length_c   1.000
_cell.angle_alpha   90.00
_cell.angle_beta   90.00
_cell.angle_gamma   90.00
#
_symmetry.space_group_name_H-M   'P 1'
#
loop_
_entity.id
_entity.type
_entity.pdbx_description
1 polymer ?
#
loop_
_entity_poly.entity_id
_entity_poly.type
_entity_poly.pdbx_seq_one_letter_code
_entity_poly.pdbx_strand_id
1 'polypeptide(L)'
;MIAEIIGVGAGLAAPGMLDENTRLIARELEACEIRVNHSVPVGVNVPQLRRAIAQALGRSDVVILLGGLSAGADGITKETVCEGLGKRLVLHEDSLRRIREAYQRAGRQMPQQVARLAMLPEQSVVFPGVRGITPGCALSAGSQYIIMIPDTPKEFVPMLQNSVIPYLARFSEAAVVTRTVNVFGLDETSAAEKLGELLRSENPAVTIHQNKGELLVRITARGKNKREATAVSMPMLQKVVNFLGEAAYGTDQKNLQSAVANLLLESRMRVSAGESGTGGLLADWFTALSGAEGILRFGVSANTGKLKEESLHVPKKLLRKFGPVSAQTAAAMAAGAMQEGQSELGVGITAGVGEEPKKTGLIYVAVCDRENVWVQKLDLPKKSEPDYIRYMACMAALDLLRRYIMALPGRMEGASSRKAAAAGKLAAVLERESGDGQKKRKNGKKRPWYAKIFPVKGDDGAEIVRKLILLLAVAIFLTSIGYLGNFQLQSKRNKSLQSDLETMYVEGMSEQDATELEIPDNYPEGYQKKFANLYKLNEDVAGWLKIPGTNVSYPVVQYEDNDYYMRRDFNRKPSKYGVPWLEAADEMNPQSANYVIYGHNMTDGQMFGELMNYKGQNGLTFLQEHPIVEFDDVYRDNTYKIFSVFITNAKSQYGEVFYYNEATDFADDAAFTAFVQEVKDRSYYDSNVDVQPGDHLITLSTCSYEFGPVSDDAHVRTVIVARKVRPGEKDDGSDVSYQWNPDYKLPPGFVTGGTAAVQAAAPASMPASASSTPASSAPVTVNTQTAAAQAEAASKAASDAAASKAAAEAASKAASDAAASKAAAEAASKAASDAAASKAAAEAASKAASDAAASKAAAEAAQASRQAAEEASRKASEQAESSRIASEEAEASRQAAEEAARAEEEEDDEDEDIRTSGSGSDKLTIVSGGRKVSGRADDIVAKVVMNEMGTGFNDEALKAQAVAAYTFIKQQNASGITPALGTKKPSSQVQNAVDEVIGEAVYYKNNLAFTPFYATSAGVTISSKDVWGGSYAYLVPVDSEIDEQARNYEYTVTMTADKVADRVEDVLGVDLWDFSDDPDDWFDIRSYTEGDRYVKEIKVGKKTTTGRVVREQVLGLRSAAFEIDYSDSTEKFTFTTYGYGHGVGMSQTGANLYANEEGWDYEEILTHYYPGCKVK
;
A
#
# COMPACT_ATOMS: atom_id res chain seq x y z
N MET A 1 -53.15 -4.60 30.48
CA MET A 1 -52.41 -5.60 31.37
C MET A 1 -50.90 -5.32 31.35
N ILE A 2 -50.34 -5.50 32.56
CA ILE A 2 -48.89 -5.26 32.72
C ILE A 2 -48.20 -6.62 32.92
N ALA A 3 -47.11 -6.80 31.99
CA ALA A 3 -46.37 -8.07 32.16
C ALA A 3 -44.96 -7.82 32.68
N GLU A 4 -44.47 -8.82 33.40
CA GLU A 4 -43.06 -8.80 33.85
C GLU A 4 -42.39 -10.12 33.42
N ILE A 5 -41.02 -9.92 33.02
CA ILE A 5 -40.32 -11.13 32.54
C ILE A 5 -39.18 -11.46 33.50
N ILE A 6 -39.17 -12.77 33.87
CA ILE A 6 -38.05 -13.23 34.71
C ILE A 6 -37.28 -14.29 33.93
N GLY A 7 -35.97 -13.93 33.66
CA GLY A 7 -35.10 -14.91 32.97
C GLY A 7 -34.45 -15.87 33.97
N VAL A 8 -34.72 -17.19 33.73
CA VAL A 8 -34.21 -18.19 34.70
C VAL A 8 -33.17 -19.07 34.00
N GLY A 9 -31.87 -19.01 34.55
CA GLY A 9 -30.82 -19.85 33.97
C GLY A 9 -29.50 -19.07 33.84
N ALA A 10 -28.41 -19.90 33.83
CA ALA A 10 -27.04 -19.30 33.83
C ALA A 10 -26.80 -18.53 32.53
N GLY A 11 -27.38 -18.98 31.41
CA GLY A 11 -27.21 -18.35 30.09
C GLY A 11 -27.93 -16.99 30.00
N LEU A 12 -29.02 -16.87 30.64
CA LEU A 12 -29.81 -15.61 30.57
C LEU A 12 -29.31 -14.59 31.59
N ALA A 13 -28.44 -15.12 32.55
CA ALA A 13 -27.83 -14.19 33.52
C ALA A 13 -26.60 -13.49 32.91
N ALA A 14 -26.14 -13.99 31.63
CA ALA A 14 -25.05 -13.30 30.91
C ALA A 14 -25.52 -11.94 30.37
N PRO A 15 -24.63 -10.90 30.40
CA PRO A 15 -25.04 -9.55 29.98
C PRO A 15 -25.58 -9.54 28.54
N GLY A 16 -26.87 -9.07 28.36
CA GLY A 16 -27.36 -8.69 27.01
C GLY A 16 -28.32 -9.76 26.46
N MET A 17 -28.22 -11.07 26.93
CA MET A 17 -29.08 -12.13 26.36
C MET A 17 -30.54 -11.96 26.81
N LEU A 18 -30.83 -11.68 28.07
CA LEU A 18 -32.22 -11.46 28.53
C LEU A 18 -32.82 -10.20 27.89
N ASP A 19 -31.99 -9.25 27.70
CA ASP A 19 -32.54 -8.03 27.07
C ASP A 19 -33.03 -8.31 25.64
N GLU A 20 -32.27 -9.10 24.95
CA GLU A 20 -32.68 -9.42 23.56
C GLU A 20 -33.98 -10.23 23.57
N ASN A 21 -34.04 -11.21 24.48
CA ASN A 21 -35.27 -12.03 24.52
C ASN A 21 -36.47 -11.23 25.03
N THR A 22 -36.20 -10.36 25.98
CA THR A 22 -37.30 -9.51 26.49
C THR A 22 -37.85 -8.62 25.38
N ARG A 23 -36.95 -8.15 24.58
CA ARG A 23 -37.45 -7.29 23.47
C ARG A 23 -38.33 -8.11 22.52
N LEU A 24 -37.98 -9.38 22.32
CA LEU A 24 -38.80 -10.20 21.40
C LEU A 24 -40.17 -10.50 22.02
N ILE A 25 -40.15 -10.80 23.30
CA ILE A 25 -41.43 -11.11 23.97
C ILE A 25 -42.29 -9.84 24.09
N ALA A 26 -41.64 -8.73 24.51
CA ALA A 26 -42.40 -7.46 24.68
C ALA A 26 -43.07 -7.05 23.36
N ARG A 27 -42.35 -7.27 22.35
CA ARG A 27 -42.92 -6.90 21.03
C ARG A 27 -44.17 -7.73 20.73
N GLU A 28 -44.10 -9.03 21.12
CA GLU A 28 -45.28 -9.89 20.83
C GLU A 28 -46.45 -9.57 21.78
N LEU A 29 -46.13 -9.17 22.90
CA LEU A 29 -47.20 -8.89 23.89
C LEU A 29 -47.84 -7.53 23.63
N GLU A 30 -47.03 -6.60 23.06
CA GLU A 30 -47.61 -5.28 22.72
C GLU A 30 -48.80 -5.44 21.78
N ALA A 31 -48.75 -6.51 20.96
CA ALA A 31 -49.88 -6.70 20.03
C ALA A 31 -51.18 -6.95 20.79
N CYS A 32 -51.13 -7.29 22.00
CA CYS A 32 -52.36 -7.50 22.80
C CYS A 32 -52.47 -6.43 23.89
N GLU A 33 -51.71 -5.24 23.77
CA GLU A 33 -51.71 -4.12 24.74
C GLU A 33 -51.28 -4.58 26.13
N ILE A 34 -50.45 -5.61 26.08
CA ILE A 34 -49.81 -5.96 27.36
C ILE A 34 -48.40 -5.34 27.41
N ARG A 35 -48.23 -4.47 28.39
CA ARG A 35 -46.94 -3.74 28.49
C ARG A 35 -45.99 -4.49 29.43
N VAL A 36 -44.73 -4.54 28.84
CA VAL A 36 -43.74 -5.18 29.73
C VAL A 36 -42.97 -4.07 30.47
N ASN A 37 -42.95 -4.06 31.78
CA ASN A 37 -42.38 -2.93 32.55
C ASN A 37 -41.04 -3.33 33.17
N HIS A 38 -40.94 -4.63 33.41
CA HIS A 38 -39.68 -5.01 34.09
C HIS A 38 -39.22 -6.38 33.60
N SER A 39 -37.87 -6.46 33.51
CA SER A 39 -37.30 -7.81 33.29
C SER A 39 -36.10 -8.03 34.22
N VAL A 40 -36.06 -9.30 34.78
CA VAL A 40 -34.98 -9.52 35.77
C VAL A 40 -34.37 -10.90 35.49
N PRO A 41 -32.99 -10.88 35.41
CA PRO A 41 -32.35 -12.21 35.28
C PRO A 41 -32.15 -12.88 36.65
N VAL A 42 -32.55 -14.15 36.60
CA VAL A 42 -32.35 -14.91 37.85
C VAL A 42 -31.56 -16.18 37.51
N GLY A 43 -30.35 -16.37 38.10
CA GLY A 43 -29.61 -17.62 37.88
C GLY A 43 -30.41 -18.85 38.36
N VAL A 44 -29.71 -20.06 38.47
CA VAL A 44 -30.38 -21.28 38.98
C VAL A 44 -30.32 -21.28 40.51
N ASN A 45 -31.19 -20.32 41.15
CA ASN A 45 -31.23 -20.16 42.62
C ASN A 45 -32.69 -20.00 43.08
N VAL A 46 -33.09 -21.04 43.80
CA VAL A 46 -34.53 -21.18 44.12
C VAL A 46 -34.97 -20.03 45.02
N PRO A 47 -34.23 -19.63 46.05
CA PRO A 47 -34.69 -18.52 46.92
C PRO A 47 -34.78 -17.20 46.15
N GLN A 48 -33.85 -16.99 45.31
CA GLN A 48 -33.89 -15.73 44.53
C GLN A 48 -35.06 -15.73 43.54
N LEU A 49 -35.24 -16.88 42.89
CA LEU A 49 -36.37 -16.97 41.94
C LEU A 49 -37.70 -16.77 42.67
N ARG A 50 -37.82 -17.26 43.90
CA ARG A 50 -39.06 -17.07 44.68
C ARG A 50 -39.29 -15.58 44.99
N ARG A 51 -38.24 -14.96 45.37
CA ARG A 51 -38.36 -13.52 45.70
C ARG A 51 -38.74 -12.71 44.44
N ALA A 52 -38.14 -13.09 43.38
CA ALA A 52 -38.42 -12.33 42.13
C ALA A 52 -39.88 -12.55 41.69
N ILE A 53 -40.29 -13.81 41.78
CA ILE A 53 -41.69 -14.09 41.37
C ILE A 53 -42.65 -13.32 42.29
N ALA A 54 -42.39 -13.33 43.61
CA ALA A 54 -43.25 -12.59 44.57
C ALA A 54 -43.28 -11.09 44.24
N GLN A 55 -42.17 -10.56 43.95
CA GLN A 55 -42.13 -9.11 43.63
C GLN A 55 -42.88 -8.82 42.33
N ALA A 56 -42.68 -9.71 41.36
CA ALA A 56 -43.34 -9.49 40.04
C ALA A 56 -44.86 -9.63 40.18
N LEU A 57 -45.31 -10.51 41.00
CA LEU A 57 -46.76 -10.69 41.15
C LEU A 57 -47.37 -9.49 41.86
N GLY A 58 -46.53 -8.69 42.69
CA GLY A 58 -47.03 -7.49 43.40
C GLY A 58 -47.24 -6.31 42.44
N ARG A 59 -46.79 -6.39 41.23
CA ARG A 59 -46.92 -5.13 40.47
C ARG A 59 -47.30 -5.44 39.02
N SER A 60 -47.58 -6.80 38.70
CA SER A 60 -47.93 -7.05 37.29
C SER A 60 -49.12 -8.02 37.21
N ASP A 61 -49.84 -7.98 36.03
CA ASP A 61 -51.00 -8.89 35.79
C ASP A 61 -50.52 -10.23 35.21
N VAL A 62 -49.28 -10.13 34.52
CA VAL A 62 -48.75 -11.35 33.87
C VAL A 62 -47.26 -11.45 34.21
N VAL A 63 -46.91 -12.67 34.70
CA VAL A 63 -45.49 -12.92 34.97
C VAL A 63 -45.02 -14.06 34.04
N ILE A 64 -43.96 -13.68 33.18
CA ILE A 64 -43.45 -14.70 32.26
C ILE A 64 -42.07 -15.16 32.74
N LEU A 65 -42.11 -16.50 33.05
CA LEU A 65 -40.81 -17.08 33.42
C LEU A 65 -40.16 -17.73 32.19
N LEU A 66 -39.01 -17.08 31.74
CA LEU A 66 -38.33 -17.52 30.51
C LEU A 66 -37.13 -18.40 30.85
N GLY A 67 -37.31 -19.75 30.73
CA GLY A 67 -36.16 -20.65 30.98
C GLY A 67 -36.31 -21.37 32.31
N GLY A 68 -35.41 -22.36 32.59
CA GLY A 68 -35.43 -23.18 33.82
C GLY A 68 -36.42 -24.36 33.69
N LEU A 69 -36.67 -24.73 32.34
CA LEU A 69 -37.68 -25.80 32.16
C LEU A 69 -36.98 -27.10 31.75
N SER A 70 -35.69 -27.23 31.97
CA SER A 70 -34.97 -28.43 31.53
C SER A 70 -35.30 -29.63 32.43
N ALA A 71 -34.99 -30.84 31.88
CA ALA A 71 -35.26 -32.08 32.64
C ALA A 71 -34.19 -32.31 33.71
N GLY A 72 -33.10 -31.50 33.67
CA GLY A 72 -31.96 -31.69 34.61
C GLY A 72 -32.02 -30.73 35.80
N ALA A 73 -30.86 -30.63 36.51
CA ALA A 73 -30.74 -29.90 37.79
C ALA A 73 -30.96 -28.39 37.58
N ASP A 74 -30.90 -27.95 36.36
CA ASP A 74 -31.06 -26.50 36.11
C ASP A 74 -32.53 -26.17 35.78
N GLY A 75 -33.47 -27.18 35.76
CA GLY A 75 -34.92 -26.96 35.55
C GLY A 75 -35.64 -26.68 36.86
N ILE A 76 -35.59 -25.50 37.44
CA ILE A 76 -36.10 -25.26 38.81
C ILE A 76 -37.41 -24.47 38.72
N THR A 77 -37.79 -24.06 37.58
CA THR A 77 -38.88 -23.06 37.43
C THR A 77 -40.22 -23.71 37.81
N LYS A 78 -40.56 -24.92 37.27
CA LYS A 78 -41.89 -25.55 37.54
C LYS A 78 -42.04 -25.89 39.03
N GLU A 79 -40.94 -26.36 39.63
CA GLU A 79 -41.02 -26.77 41.06
C GLU A 79 -41.17 -25.55 41.98
N THR A 80 -40.43 -24.55 41.61
CA THR A 80 -40.48 -23.33 42.46
C THR A 80 -41.88 -22.70 42.43
N VAL A 81 -42.46 -22.66 41.26
CA VAL A 81 -43.80 -22.04 41.17
C VAL A 81 -44.81 -22.91 41.91
N CYS A 82 -44.75 -24.25 41.79
CA CYS A 82 -45.71 -25.15 42.46
C CYS A 82 -45.57 -25.06 43.99
N GLU A 83 -44.35 -25.06 44.44
CA GLU A 83 -44.15 -24.91 45.89
C GLU A 83 -44.74 -23.60 46.43
N GLY A 84 -44.53 -22.51 45.70
CA GLY A 84 -45.05 -21.19 46.13
C GLY A 84 -46.58 -21.16 46.13
N LEU A 85 -47.23 -21.91 45.21
CA LEU A 85 -48.70 -21.81 45.07
C LEU A 85 -49.36 -23.00 45.76
N GLY A 86 -48.47 -23.86 46.40
CA GLY A 86 -49.05 -25.06 47.06
C GLY A 86 -49.68 -26.03 46.06
N LYS A 87 -49.14 -26.11 44.85
CA LYS A 87 -49.68 -27.04 43.84
C LYS A 87 -48.67 -28.17 43.60
N ARG A 88 -49.26 -29.29 43.04
CA ARG A 88 -48.34 -30.41 42.74
C ARG A 88 -48.08 -30.50 41.23
N LEU A 89 -46.87 -31.08 40.86
CA LEU A 89 -46.61 -31.36 39.43
C LEU A 89 -47.26 -32.70 39.03
N VAL A 90 -47.98 -32.66 37.89
CA VAL A 90 -48.63 -33.90 37.44
C VAL A 90 -48.15 -34.22 36.02
N LEU A 91 -48.09 -35.49 35.81
CA LEU A 91 -47.64 -35.91 34.46
C LEU A 91 -48.74 -35.60 33.42
N HIS A 92 -48.32 -34.90 32.37
CA HIS A 92 -49.26 -34.61 31.26
C HIS A 92 -49.01 -35.59 30.13
N GLU A 93 -49.97 -36.48 29.92
CA GLU A 93 -49.76 -37.68 29.06
C GLU A 93 -49.57 -37.26 27.60
N ASP A 94 -50.21 -36.21 27.15
CA ASP A 94 -50.06 -35.81 25.74
C ASP A 94 -48.66 -35.24 25.47
N SER A 95 -48.17 -34.50 26.42
CA SER A 95 -46.80 -33.95 26.23
C SER A 95 -45.77 -35.08 26.24
N LEU A 96 -45.99 -36.07 27.19
CA LEU A 96 -45.06 -37.21 27.22
C LEU A 96 -45.11 -37.99 25.91
N ARG A 97 -46.34 -38.16 25.40
CA ARG A 97 -46.47 -38.86 24.10
C ARG A 97 -45.71 -38.13 22.99
N ARG A 98 -45.78 -36.84 22.91
CA ARG A 98 -45.08 -36.08 21.85
C ARG A 98 -43.57 -36.16 22.03
N ILE A 99 -43.18 -36.12 23.23
CA ILE A 99 -41.72 -36.21 23.47
C ILE A 99 -41.23 -37.60 23.05
N ARG A 100 -42.02 -38.64 23.37
CA ARG A 100 -41.63 -40.00 22.97
C ARG A 100 -41.58 -40.13 21.44
N GLU A 101 -42.59 -39.56 20.81
CA GLU A 101 -42.62 -39.63 19.33
C GLU A 101 -41.42 -38.90 18.71
N ALA A 102 -41.06 -37.79 19.36
CA ALA A 102 -39.90 -37.03 18.83
C ALA A 102 -38.62 -37.86 18.96
N TYR A 103 -38.38 -38.65 19.99
CA TYR A 103 -37.17 -39.47 20.17
C TYR A 103 -37.24 -40.72 19.26
N GLN A 104 -38.46 -41.11 19.10
CA GLN A 104 -38.58 -42.26 18.18
C GLN A 104 -38.26 -41.86 16.74
N ARG A 105 -38.76 -40.76 16.32
CA ARG A 105 -38.46 -40.26 14.96
C ARG A 105 -36.95 -40.05 14.78
N ALA A 106 -36.33 -39.77 15.85
CA ALA A 106 -34.88 -39.50 15.76
C ALA A 106 -34.10 -40.81 15.95
N GLY A 107 -34.75 -41.96 16.00
CA GLY A 107 -34.14 -43.30 16.18
C GLY A 107 -33.42 -43.44 17.52
N ARG A 108 -33.82 -42.68 18.46
CA ARG A 108 -33.16 -42.73 19.78
C ARG A 108 -34.18 -43.17 20.84
N GLN A 109 -33.59 -43.93 21.86
CA GLN A 109 -34.44 -44.26 23.03
C GLN A 109 -34.52 -43.06 23.99
N MET A 110 -35.81 -42.79 24.49
CA MET A 110 -36.00 -41.62 25.38
C MET A 110 -35.46 -41.95 26.79
N PRO A 111 -34.46 -41.09 27.24
CA PRO A 111 -34.02 -41.27 28.63
C PRO A 111 -35.14 -40.99 29.63
N GLN A 112 -35.07 -41.69 30.81
CA GLN A 112 -36.14 -41.56 31.83
C GLN A 112 -36.22 -40.14 32.37
N GLN A 113 -35.13 -39.46 32.42
CA GLN A 113 -35.07 -38.10 33.01
C GLN A 113 -35.80 -37.09 32.12
N VAL A 114 -35.92 -37.36 30.83
CA VAL A 114 -36.55 -36.41 29.87
C VAL A 114 -38.07 -36.39 30.08
N ALA A 115 -38.60 -37.55 30.70
CA ALA A 115 -40.05 -37.59 30.99
C ALA A 115 -40.47 -36.46 31.94
N ARG A 116 -39.44 -36.01 32.67
CA ARG A 116 -39.71 -34.92 33.63
C ARG A 116 -40.17 -33.65 32.91
N LEU A 117 -39.83 -33.42 31.64
CA LEU A 117 -40.28 -32.24 30.87
C LEU A 117 -41.81 -32.20 30.75
N ALA A 118 -42.40 -33.46 30.92
CA ALA A 118 -43.88 -33.54 30.77
C ALA A 118 -44.58 -33.36 32.12
N MET A 119 -43.77 -33.23 33.18
CA MET A 119 -44.41 -32.92 34.48
C MET A 119 -44.79 -31.43 34.55
N LEU A 120 -46.07 -31.12 34.62
CA LEU A 120 -46.55 -29.73 34.59
C LEU A 120 -47.43 -29.44 35.81
N PRO A 121 -47.48 -28.21 36.27
CA PRO A 121 -48.34 -27.87 37.43
C PRO A 121 -49.79 -28.31 37.21
N GLU A 122 -50.36 -28.85 38.25
CA GLU A 122 -51.77 -29.29 38.15
C GLU A 122 -52.69 -28.12 37.76
N GLN A 123 -53.65 -28.40 36.77
CA GLN A 123 -54.69 -27.45 36.29
C GLN A 123 -54.07 -26.33 35.47
N SER A 124 -52.86 -26.57 34.97
CA SER A 124 -52.27 -25.54 34.09
C SER A 124 -52.75 -25.76 32.64
N VAL A 125 -52.80 -24.64 31.95
CA VAL A 125 -53.00 -24.75 30.49
C VAL A 125 -51.65 -25.01 29.81
N VAL A 126 -51.61 -26.07 28.98
CA VAL A 126 -50.31 -26.54 28.45
C VAL A 126 -50.13 -25.95 27.04
N PHE A 127 -48.85 -25.45 26.88
CA PHE A 127 -48.45 -24.98 25.53
C PHE A 127 -47.50 -26.01 24.92
N PRO A 128 -48.03 -26.68 23.79
CA PRO A 128 -47.17 -27.72 23.21
C PRO A 128 -45.92 -27.13 22.54
N GLY A 129 -44.78 -27.93 22.57
CA GLY A 129 -43.54 -27.49 21.86
C GLY A 129 -43.73 -27.55 20.35
N VAL A 130 -43.49 -26.41 19.67
CA VAL A 130 -43.71 -26.33 18.20
C VAL A 130 -42.42 -26.76 17.49
N ARG A 131 -41.28 -26.33 17.88
CA ARG A 131 -40.01 -26.65 17.19
C ARG A 131 -39.02 -27.26 18.18
N GLY A 132 -39.52 -27.60 19.42
CA GLY A 132 -38.77 -28.29 20.50
C GLY A 132 -39.70 -29.26 21.24
N ILE A 133 -38.96 -30.02 22.16
CA ILE A 133 -39.76 -31.08 22.85
C ILE A 133 -40.22 -30.56 24.21
N THR A 134 -39.74 -29.33 24.57
CA THR A 134 -40.09 -28.85 25.92
C THR A 134 -41.41 -28.07 25.85
N PRO A 135 -42.43 -28.55 26.63
CA PRO A 135 -43.72 -27.83 26.66
C PRO A 135 -43.67 -26.62 27.62
N GLY A 136 -44.44 -25.60 27.24
CA GLY A 136 -44.69 -24.48 28.19
C GLY A 136 -46.05 -24.64 28.88
N CYS A 137 -46.32 -23.68 29.89
CA CYS A 137 -47.66 -23.75 30.49
C CYS A 137 -48.01 -22.42 31.15
N ALA A 138 -49.32 -22.34 31.45
CA ALA A 138 -49.79 -21.11 32.12
C ALA A 138 -50.68 -21.50 33.30
N LEU A 139 -50.52 -20.71 34.43
CA LEU A 139 -51.40 -20.88 35.60
C LEU A 139 -52.08 -19.55 35.95
N SER A 140 -53.28 -19.79 36.44
CA SER A 140 -53.94 -18.57 36.96
C SER A 140 -53.71 -18.46 38.47
N ALA A 141 -53.15 -17.36 38.96
CA ALA A 141 -53.03 -17.07 40.41
C ALA A 141 -53.94 -15.90 40.79
N GLY A 142 -55.21 -16.13 41.12
CA GLY A 142 -56.19 -15.05 41.30
C GLY A 142 -56.53 -14.36 39.96
N SER A 143 -56.36 -12.92 39.94
CA SER A 143 -56.61 -12.15 38.70
C SER A 143 -55.32 -12.00 37.89
N GLN A 144 -54.21 -12.78 38.39
CA GLN A 144 -52.90 -12.63 37.70
C GLN A 144 -52.53 -13.95 37.03
N TYR A 145 -51.55 -13.89 36.04
CA TYR A 145 -51.22 -15.09 35.25
C TYR A 145 -49.70 -15.31 35.29
N ILE A 146 -49.37 -16.64 35.58
CA ILE A 146 -47.95 -17.02 35.52
C ILE A 146 -47.73 -17.93 34.30
N ILE A 147 -46.78 -17.45 33.41
CA ILE A 147 -46.54 -18.24 32.18
C ILE A 147 -45.07 -18.68 32.19
N MET A 148 -44.95 -20.05 31.95
CA MET A 148 -43.59 -20.61 31.87
C MET A 148 -43.30 -21.11 30.45
N ILE A 149 -42.16 -20.55 29.92
CA ILE A 149 -41.87 -20.96 28.52
C ILE A 149 -40.36 -21.19 28.40
N PRO A 150 -39.90 -21.91 27.34
CA PRO A 150 -38.46 -22.16 27.17
C PRO A 150 -37.67 -20.89 26.88
N ASP A 151 -36.28 -21.04 26.90
CA ASP A 151 -35.48 -19.78 26.86
C ASP A 151 -34.72 -19.69 25.53
N THR A 152 -34.97 -20.64 24.64
CA THR A 152 -34.35 -20.56 23.31
C THR A 152 -35.34 -19.95 22.29
N PRO A 153 -34.92 -18.88 21.63
CA PRO A 153 -35.81 -18.13 20.74
C PRO A 153 -36.45 -19.04 19.67
N LYS A 154 -35.72 -20.00 19.13
CA LYS A 154 -36.31 -20.87 18.09
C LYS A 154 -37.46 -21.72 18.67
N GLU A 155 -37.41 -21.84 20.05
CA GLU A 155 -38.50 -22.64 20.67
C GLU A 155 -39.63 -21.75 21.18
N PHE A 156 -39.26 -20.56 21.90
CA PHE A 156 -40.38 -19.91 22.61
C PHE A 156 -41.07 -18.91 21.69
N VAL A 157 -40.40 -18.39 20.58
CA VAL A 157 -41.09 -17.40 19.72
C VAL A 157 -42.30 -18.08 19.04
N PRO A 158 -42.12 -19.24 18.41
CA PRO A 158 -43.31 -19.87 17.84
C PRO A 158 -44.35 -20.22 18.92
N MET A 159 -43.86 -20.64 20.08
CA MET A 159 -44.82 -20.93 21.17
C MET A 159 -45.59 -19.66 21.59
N LEU A 160 -44.86 -18.60 21.65
CA LEU A 160 -45.53 -17.33 22.00
C LEU A 160 -46.61 -17.00 20.96
N GLN A 161 -46.34 -17.24 19.72
CA GLN A 161 -47.24 -16.82 18.62
C GLN A 161 -48.43 -17.78 18.51
N ASN A 162 -48.16 -19.09 18.77
CA ASN A 162 -49.23 -20.06 18.43
C ASN A 162 -50.05 -20.42 19.68
N SER A 163 -49.35 -20.14 20.84
CA SER A 163 -50.10 -20.64 22.02
C SER A 163 -50.28 -19.52 23.06
N VAL A 164 -49.21 -18.77 23.41
CA VAL A 164 -49.28 -17.84 24.55
C VAL A 164 -50.15 -16.63 24.19
N ILE A 165 -49.97 -16.08 23.02
CA ILE A 165 -50.72 -14.85 22.67
C ILE A 165 -52.21 -15.19 22.53
N PRO A 166 -52.55 -16.31 21.83
CA PRO A 166 -53.97 -16.65 21.78
C PRO A 166 -54.56 -16.88 23.19
N TYR A 167 -53.78 -17.49 24.04
CA TYR A 167 -54.25 -17.69 25.43
C TYR A 167 -54.49 -16.35 26.12
N LEU A 168 -53.55 -15.43 25.99
CA LEU A 168 -53.69 -14.13 26.70
C LEU A 168 -54.78 -13.28 26.04
N ALA A 169 -55.03 -13.49 24.74
CA ALA A 169 -56.03 -12.70 24.00
C ALA A 169 -57.44 -13.00 24.54
N ARG A 170 -57.68 -14.26 25.13
CA ARG A 170 -59.01 -14.58 25.70
C ARG A 170 -59.35 -13.64 26.86
N PHE A 171 -58.31 -13.09 27.29
CA PHE A 171 -58.57 -12.30 28.52
C PHE A 171 -58.57 -10.80 28.20
N SER A 172 -58.41 -10.61 26.85
CA SER A 172 -58.55 -9.23 26.35
C SER A 172 -59.94 -9.05 25.72
N GLU A 173 -60.86 -8.03 26.12
CA GLU A 173 -62.23 -7.73 25.63
C GLU A 173 -62.25 -7.48 24.12
N ALA A 174 -61.14 -7.67 23.28
CA ALA A 174 -61.09 -7.35 21.84
C ALA A 174 -60.42 -8.49 21.08
N ALA A 175 -61.13 -9.12 19.91
CA ALA A 175 -60.46 -10.04 18.96
C ALA A 175 -59.31 -9.35 18.21
N VAL A 176 -58.03 -10.00 18.21
CA VAL A 176 -56.83 -9.37 17.61
C VAL A 176 -56.42 -10.21 16.39
N VAL A 177 -56.34 -9.52 15.22
CA VAL A 177 -55.79 -10.18 14.03
C VAL A 177 -54.48 -9.47 13.63
N THR A 178 -53.43 -10.35 13.41
CA THR A 178 -52.15 -9.75 12.96
C THR A 178 -51.80 -10.26 11.57
N ARG A 179 -51.46 -9.26 10.73
CA ARG A 179 -50.94 -9.61 9.40
C ARG A 179 -49.50 -9.10 9.25
N THR A 180 -48.75 -9.93 8.43
CA THR A 180 -47.34 -9.51 8.30
C THR A 180 -47.02 -9.27 6.83
N VAL A 181 -46.20 -8.20 6.73
CA VAL A 181 -45.66 -7.93 5.37
C VAL A 181 -44.14 -8.13 5.44
N ASN A 182 -43.66 -9.18 4.60
CA ASN A 182 -42.20 -9.44 4.55
C ASN A 182 -41.50 -8.52 3.55
N VAL A 183 -40.42 -7.95 4.14
CA VAL A 183 -39.79 -6.89 3.32
C VAL A 183 -38.30 -7.23 3.17
N PHE A 184 -37.85 -7.16 1.90
CA PHE A 184 -36.40 -7.31 1.67
C PHE A 184 -35.90 -6.15 0.80
N GLY A 185 -34.72 -5.63 1.17
CA GLY A 185 -34.10 -4.58 0.31
C GLY A 185 -34.16 -3.22 0.97
N LEU A 186 -34.91 -3.12 2.12
CA LEU A 186 -34.95 -1.83 2.84
C LEU A 186 -34.42 -2.03 4.27
N ASP A 187 -33.62 -0.96 4.69
CA ASP A 187 -33.32 -1.02 6.14
C ASP A 187 -34.46 -0.37 6.95
N GLU A 188 -34.32 -0.45 8.29
CA GLU A 188 -35.43 -0.04 9.18
C GLU A 188 -35.75 1.45 9.01
N THR A 189 -34.71 2.17 8.87
CA THR A 189 -34.95 3.63 8.77
C THR A 189 -35.67 3.97 7.46
N SER A 190 -35.30 3.35 6.40
CA SER A 190 -35.93 3.65 5.09
C SER A 190 -37.38 3.16 5.10
N ALA A 191 -37.55 1.96 5.67
CA ALA A 191 -38.94 1.47 5.76
C ALA A 191 -39.80 2.39 6.64
N ALA A 192 -39.19 2.88 7.72
CA ALA A 192 -39.97 3.78 8.61
C ALA A 192 -40.32 5.09 7.90
N GLU A 193 -39.40 5.56 7.15
CA GLU A 193 -39.66 6.83 6.41
C GLU A 193 -40.78 6.62 5.38
N LYS A 194 -40.73 5.45 4.73
CA LYS A 194 -41.77 5.22 3.69
C LYS A 194 -43.14 5.02 4.34
N LEU A 195 -43.10 4.43 5.50
CA LEU A 195 -44.42 4.11 6.11
C LEU A 195 -44.93 5.33 6.88
N GLY A 196 -44.09 6.31 7.24
CA GLY A 196 -44.47 7.63 7.77
C GLY A 196 -45.56 7.53 8.86
N GLU A 197 -46.71 8.15 8.51
CA GLU A 197 -47.80 8.35 9.50
C GLU A 197 -48.48 7.02 9.84
N LEU A 198 -48.25 6.03 8.91
CA LEU A 198 -48.93 4.75 9.22
C LEU A 198 -48.39 4.13 10.51
N LEU A 199 -47.12 4.51 10.88
CA LEU A 199 -46.52 3.92 12.11
C LEU A 199 -47.18 4.51 13.36
N ARG A 200 -47.98 5.61 13.21
CA ARG A 200 -48.60 6.23 14.40
C ARG A 200 -50.03 5.73 14.58
N SER A 201 -50.41 4.86 13.62
CA SER A 201 -51.80 4.38 13.73
C SER A 201 -51.94 3.47 14.96
N GLU A 202 -53.05 3.69 15.67
CA GLU A 202 -53.25 2.94 16.93
C GLU A 202 -54.02 1.64 16.67
N ASN A 203 -55.02 1.62 15.60
CA ASN A 203 -55.74 0.39 15.21
C ASN A 203 -56.21 0.53 13.74
N PRO A 204 -55.60 -0.18 12.92
CA PRO A 204 -54.61 -1.22 13.21
C PRO A 204 -53.21 -0.62 13.44
N ALA A 205 -52.50 -1.23 14.49
CA ALA A 205 -51.11 -0.79 14.78
C ALA A 205 -50.13 -1.39 13.76
N VAL A 206 -49.13 -0.46 13.34
CA VAL A 206 -48.11 -0.91 12.37
C VAL A 206 -46.73 -0.83 13.05
N THR A 207 -46.06 -2.04 12.97
CA THR A 207 -44.71 -2.04 13.60
C THR A 207 -43.72 -2.73 12.65
N ILE A 208 -42.39 -2.29 12.83
CA ILE A 208 -41.34 -2.86 11.96
C ILE A 208 -40.40 -3.71 12.82
N HIS A 209 -40.10 -4.92 12.21
CA HIS A 209 -39.17 -5.80 12.94
C HIS A 209 -38.04 -6.24 12.01
N GLN A 210 -36.82 -6.23 12.67
CA GLN A 210 -35.66 -6.68 11.86
C GLN A 210 -35.47 -8.19 12.01
N ASN A 211 -35.33 -8.75 10.86
CA ASN A 211 -35.06 -10.21 10.81
C ASN A 211 -33.92 -10.51 9.83
N LYS A 212 -32.72 -10.84 10.41
CA LYS A 212 -31.49 -11.15 9.65
C LYS A 212 -31.62 -10.78 8.17
N GLY A 213 -31.15 -9.46 7.85
CA GLY A 213 -31.05 -8.98 6.46
C GLY A 213 -32.42 -8.71 5.84
N GLU A 214 -33.63 -9.00 6.57
CA GLU A 214 -35.01 -8.67 6.13
C GLU A 214 -35.74 -7.87 7.20
N LEU A 215 -36.90 -7.33 6.73
CA LEU A 215 -37.77 -6.64 7.70
C LEU A 215 -39.15 -7.30 7.69
N LEU A 216 -39.70 -7.38 8.87
CA LEU A 216 -41.11 -7.80 8.99
C LEU A 216 -41.98 -6.65 9.51
N VAL A 217 -42.92 -6.22 8.57
CA VAL A 217 -43.88 -5.19 9.03
C VAL A 217 -45.18 -5.86 9.48
N ARG A 218 -45.52 -5.52 10.73
CA ARG A 218 -46.72 -6.18 11.30
C ARG A 218 -47.87 -5.18 11.43
N ILE A 219 -49.05 -5.74 11.06
CA ILE A 219 -50.28 -4.93 11.19
C ILE A 219 -51.22 -5.67 12.15
N THR A 220 -51.35 -4.94 13.25
CA THR A 220 -52.20 -5.59 14.26
C THR A 220 -53.51 -4.81 14.43
N ALA A 221 -54.65 -5.53 14.10
CA ALA A 221 -55.96 -4.86 14.20
C ALA A 221 -56.79 -5.49 15.33
N ARG A 222 -57.63 -4.56 15.78
CA ARG A 222 -58.54 -5.01 16.86
C ARG A 222 -59.99 -4.88 16.37
N GLY A 223 -60.84 -5.94 16.94
CA GLY A 223 -62.29 -5.84 16.63
C GLY A 223 -63.10 -6.65 17.64
N LYS A 224 -64.35 -6.42 17.64
CA LYS A 224 -65.25 -7.14 18.57
C LYS A 224 -65.20 -8.66 18.35
N ASN A 225 -64.88 -9.03 17.16
CA ASN A 225 -64.69 -10.46 16.79
C ASN A 225 -63.65 -10.56 15.67
N LYS A 226 -63.15 -11.70 15.40
CA LYS A 226 -62.06 -11.91 14.41
C LYS A 226 -62.44 -11.35 13.03
N ARG A 227 -63.72 -11.46 12.69
CA ARG A 227 -64.16 -10.94 11.36
C ARG A 227 -63.98 -9.42 11.27
N GLU A 228 -64.41 -8.77 12.31
CA GLU A 228 -64.27 -7.29 12.31
C GLU A 228 -62.80 -6.88 12.37
N ALA A 229 -61.99 -7.55 13.17
CA ALA A 229 -60.56 -7.23 13.26
C ALA A 229 -59.86 -7.47 11.90
N THR A 230 -60.30 -8.51 11.18
CA THR A 230 -59.72 -8.76 9.85
C THR A 230 -60.15 -7.65 8.86
N ALA A 231 -61.42 -7.25 8.96
CA ALA A 231 -61.92 -6.20 8.05
C ALA A 231 -61.19 -4.88 8.28
N VAL A 232 -60.72 -4.68 9.53
CA VAL A 232 -60.02 -3.41 9.83
C VAL A 232 -58.56 -3.51 9.36
N SER A 233 -57.98 -4.71 9.38
CA SER A 233 -56.54 -4.83 9.06
C SER A 233 -56.31 -4.77 7.54
N MET A 234 -57.31 -5.05 6.72
CA MET A 234 -57.07 -5.28 5.28
C MET A 234 -56.76 -3.95 4.57
N PRO A 235 -57.50 -2.89 4.90
CA PRO A 235 -57.14 -1.64 4.21
C PRO A 235 -55.74 -1.15 4.59
N MET A 236 -55.42 -1.31 5.92
CA MET A 236 -54.05 -0.90 6.34
C MET A 236 -52.98 -1.78 5.67
N LEU A 237 -53.28 -3.05 5.60
CA LEU A 237 -52.32 -3.96 4.91
C LEU A 237 -52.07 -3.50 3.49
N GLN A 238 -53.13 -3.14 2.75
CA GLN A 238 -52.96 -2.68 1.36
C GLN A 238 -52.14 -1.39 1.29
N LYS A 239 -52.37 -0.53 2.25
CA LYS A 239 -51.60 0.73 2.25
C LYS A 239 -50.11 0.47 2.50
N VAL A 240 -49.92 -0.43 3.48
CA VAL A 240 -48.50 -0.69 3.82
C VAL A 240 -47.81 -1.33 2.61
N VAL A 241 -48.47 -2.29 1.95
CA VAL A 241 -47.84 -2.95 0.80
C VAL A 241 -47.61 -1.93 -0.31
N ASN A 242 -48.57 -1.02 -0.51
CA ASN A 242 -48.41 0.01 -1.56
C ASN A 242 -47.24 0.97 -1.24
N PHE A 243 -47.07 1.29 0.05
CA PHE A 243 -46.01 2.24 0.38
C PHE A 243 -44.63 1.57 0.29
N LEU A 244 -44.68 0.32 0.61
CA LEU A 244 -43.36 -0.35 0.62
C LEU A 244 -42.99 -0.79 -0.80
N GLY A 245 -43.99 -0.89 -1.74
CA GLY A 245 -43.73 -1.13 -3.18
C GLY A 245 -43.08 -2.50 -3.39
N GLU A 246 -41.96 -2.48 -4.17
CA GLU A 246 -41.33 -3.74 -4.65
C GLU A 246 -40.53 -4.41 -3.52
N ALA A 247 -40.31 -3.60 -2.47
CA ALA A 247 -39.55 -4.20 -1.34
C ALA A 247 -40.42 -5.20 -0.56
N ALA A 248 -41.76 -5.05 -0.65
CA ALA A 248 -42.64 -6.06 -0.01
C ALA A 248 -42.76 -7.30 -0.91
N TYR A 249 -42.21 -8.42 -0.30
CA TYR A 249 -42.23 -9.56 -1.24
C TYR A 249 -43.35 -10.53 -0.88
N GLY A 250 -44.02 -10.31 0.20
CA GLY A 250 -45.16 -11.23 0.44
C GLY A 250 -45.88 -10.86 1.75
N THR A 251 -47.18 -11.25 1.73
CA THR A 251 -47.98 -11.10 2.97
C THR A 251 -48.22 -12.48 3.59
N ASP A 252 -47.90 -12.48 4.80
CA ASP A 252 -48.11 -13.71 5.60
C ASP A 252 -47.36 -14.88 4.97
N GLN A 253 -46.18 -14.45 4.44
CA GLN A 253 -45.36 -15.52 3.85
C GLN A 253 -44.39 -16.07 4.91
N LYS A 254 -44.05 -17.36 4.67
CA LYS A 254 -43.11 -17.95 5.66
C LYS A 254 -41.71 -17.34 5.52
N ASN A 255 -41.18 -17.31 4.34
CA ASN A 255 -39.88 -16.67 4.05
C ASN A 255 -39.74 -16.45 2.54
N LEU A 256 -38.69 -15.76 2.11
CA LEU A 256 -38.52 -15.39 0.69
C LEU A 256 -38.33 -16.64 -0.18
N GLN A 257 -37.71 -17.65 0.36
CA GLN A 257 -37.47 -18.89 -0.42
C GLN A 257 -38.79 -19.51 -0.83
N SER A 258 -39.69 -19.65 0.19
CA SER A 258 -41.00 -20.26 -0.12
C SER A 258 -41.79 -19.40 -1.10
N ALA A 259 -41.67 -18.06 -0.92
CA ALA A 259 -42.42 -17.17 -1.84
C ALA A 259 -41.94 -17.35 -3.29
N VAL A 260 -40.64 -17.42 -3.47
CA VAL A 260 -40.11 -17.54 -4.85
C VAL A 260 -40.43 -18.93 -5.39
N ALA A 261 -40.34 -19.96 -4.56
CA ALA A 261 -40.68 -21.32 -5.02
C ALA A 261 -42.13 -21.40 -5.50
N ASN A 262 -43.02 -20.83 -4.73
CA ASN A 262 -44.43 -20.83 -5.17
C ASN A 262 -44.63 -20.10 -6.49
N LEU A 263 -43.88 -19.00 -6.64
CA LEU A 263 -44.01 -18.28 -7.92
C LEU A 263 -43.48 -19.13 -9.07
N LEU A 264 -42.48 -19.82 -8.84
CA LEU A 264 -41.91 -20.66 -9.92
C LEU A 264 -42.87 -21.82 -10.24
N LEU A 265 -43.48 -22.39 -9.22
CA LEU A 265 -44.43 -23.48 -9.47
C LEU A 265 -45.67 -22.97 -10.22
N GLU A 266 -46.10 -21.79 -9.78
CA GLU A 266 -47.31 -21.24 -10.42
C GLU A 266 -47.03 -20.85 -11.88
N SER A 267 -45.76 -20.49 -12.08
CA SER A 267 -45.45 -20.05 -13.46
C SER A 267 -44.88 -21.22 -14.27
N ARG A 268 -44.83 -22.39 -13.66
CA ARG A 268 -44.30 -23.62 -14.28
C ARG A 268 -42.89 -23.40 -14.85
N MET A 269 -42.12 -22.65 -14.12
CA MET A 269 -40.74 -22.38 -14.59
C MET A 269 -39.76 -23.11 -13.66
N ARG A 270 -38.73 -23.51 -14.30
CA ARG A 270 -37.66 -24.18 -13.53
C ARG A 270 -36.38 -23.32 -13.55
N VAL A 271 -35.46 -23.62 -12.48
CA VAL A 271 -34.31 -22.70 -12.37
C VAL A 271 -33.04 -23.56 -12.21
N SER A 272 -31.95 -23.08 -12.80
CA SER A 272 -30.60 -23.65 -12.55
C SER A 272 -29.68 -22.60 -11.93
N ALA A 273 -28.73 -23.16 -11.08
CA ALA A 273 -27.98 -22.13 -10.32
C ALA A 273 -26.48 -22.46 -10.38
N GLY A 274 -25.68 -21.43 -10.71
CA GLY A 274 -24.21 -21.44 -10.52
C GLY A 274 -23.79 -20.54 -9.35
N GLU A 275 -23.14 -21.28 -8.35
CA GLU A 275 -22.84 -20.50 -7.11
C GLU A 275 -21.33 -20.48 -6.88
N SER A 276 -20.88 -19.22 -6.50
CA SER A 276 -19.48 -19.10 -6.02
C SER A 276 -19.45 -18.21 -4.78
N GLY A 277 -18.91 -18.73 -3.68
CA GLY A 277 -18.78 -17.91 -2.47
C GLY A 277 -19.96 -18.15 -1.50
N THR A 278 -21.02 -19.01 -1.96
CA THR A 278 -22.17 -19.24 -1.06
C THR A 278 -22.09 -20.64 -0.47
N GLY A 279 -21.22 -21.51 -1.01
CA GLY A 279 -21.07 -22.89 -0.49
C GLY A 279 -22.27 -23.76 -0.84
N GLY A 280 -23.04 -23.42 -1.88
CA GLY A 280 -24.20 -24.26 -2.29
C GLY A 280 -25.46 -23.95 -1.49
N LEU A 281 -25.47 -22.91 -0.78
CA LEU A 281 -26.59 -22.58 0.12
C LEU A 281 -27.88 -22.33 -0.66
N LEU A 282 -27.81 -21.72 -1.81
CA LEU A 282 -29.05 -21.48 -2.56
C LEU A 282 -29.69 -22.81 -3.00
N ALA A 283 -28.85 -23.71 -3.50
CA ALA A 283 -29.40 -25.03 -3.88
C ALA A 283 -30.01 -25.73 -2.66
N ASP A 284 -29.31 -25.65 -1.56
CA ASP A 284 -29.85 -26.25 -0.33
C ASP A 284 -31.24 -25.68 0.01
N TRP A 285 -31.39 -24.32 -0.18
CA TRP A 285 -32.69 -23.70 0.17
C TRP A 285 -33.81 -24.23 -0.75
N PHE A 286 -33.54 -24.44 -2.03
CA PHE A 286 -34.60 -24.91 -2.93
C PHE A 286 -34.93 -26.38 -2.66
N THR A 287 -33.93 -27.18 -2.23
CA THR A 287 -34.20 -28.63 -2.09
C THR A 287 -34.82 -28.90 -0.72
N ALA A 288 -34.71 -28.01 0.22
CA ALA A 288 -35.24 -28.26 1.58
C ALA A 288 -36.74 -27.95 1.63
N LEU A 289 -37.33 -27.35 0.53
CA LEU A 289 -38.74 -26.94 0.60
C LEU A 289 -39.63 -28.10 0.15
N SER A 290 -40.57 -28.49 1.05
CA SER A 290 -41.52 -29.57 0.70
C SER A 290 -42.43 -29.14 -0.46
N GLY A 291 -42.51 -29.97 -1.61
CA GLY A 291 -43.42 -29.66 -2.75
C GLY A 291 -42.68 -28.88 -3.85
N ALA A 292 -41.37 -28.64 -3.69
CA ALA A 292 -40.63 -27.86 -4.70
C ALA A 292 -39.72 -28.78 -5.50
N GLU A 293 -40.24 -30.15 -5.58
CA GLU A 293 -39.40 -31.10 -6.34
C GLU A 293 -39.40 -30.72 -7.83
N GLY A 294 -38.25 -30.55 -8.29
CA GLY A 294 -38.16 -30.39 -9.76
C GLY A 294 -38.00 -28.92 -10.15
N ILE A 295 -38.04 -27.97 -9.09
CA ILE A 295 -37.87 -26.54 -9.43
C ILE A 295 -36.40 -26.27 -9.78
N LEU A 296 -35.46 -26.86 -9.03
CA LEU A 296 -34.03 -26.67 -9.36
C LEU A 296 -33.56 -27.83 -10.26
N ARG A 297 -33.10 -27.54 -11.47
CA ARG A 297 -32.73 -28.58 -12.45
C ARG A 297 -31.24 -28.89 -12.38
N PHE A 298 -30.56 -27.82 -12.05
CA PHE A 298 -29.10 -27.96 -12.06
C PHE A 298 -28.50 -26.94 -11.07
N GLY A 299 -27.57 -27.41 -10.22
CA GLY A 299 -26.85 -26.50 -9.30
C GLY A 299 -25.37 -26.88 -9.20
N VAL A 300 -24.55 -25.82 -9.39
CA VAL A 300 -23.11 -26.13 -9.24
C VAL A 300 -22.48 -25.06 -8.33
N SER A 301 -21.72 -25.61 -7.41
CA SER A 301 -20.87 -24.68 -6.63
C SER A 301 -19.48 -24.56 -7.26
N ALA A 302 -19.32 -23.41 -8.06
CA ALA A 302 -18.06 -23.24 -8.82
C ALA A 302 -17.11 -22.28 -8.10
N ASN A 303 -16.25 -22.79 -7.17
CA ASN A 303 -15.49 -21.91 -6.25
C ASN A 303 -14.10 -21.59 -6.82
N THR A 304 -13.84 -22.19 -8.03
CA THR A 304 -12.57 -21.81 -8.70
C THR A 304 -12.85 -21.37 -10.14
N GLY A 305 -11.89 -20.49 -10.65
CA GLY A 305 -12.04 -20.08 -12.08
C GLY A 305 -12.19 -21.29 -13.01
N LYS A 306 -11.41 -22.38 -12.74
CA LYS A 306 -11.48 -23.59 -13.61
C LYS A 306 -12.87 -24.22 -13.56
N LEU A 307 -13.40 -24.33 -12.34
CA LEU A 307 -14.75 -24.94 -12.24
C LEU A 307 -15.81 -24.06 -12.90
N LYS A 308 -15.59 -22.71 -12.82
CA LYS A 308 -16.56 -21.81 -13.52
C LYS A 308 -16.50 -22.03 -15.04
N GLU A 309 -15.33 -22.38 -15.50
CA GLU A 309 -15.19 -22.60 -16.96
C GLU A 309 -15.74 -23.97 -17.35
N GLU A 310 -15.33 -25.01 -16.63
CA GLU A 310 -15.65 -26.38 -17.07
C GLU A 310 -17.12 -26.70 -16.82
N SER A 311 -17.64 -26.14 -15.70
CA SER A 311 -19.00 -26.58 -15.35
C SER A 311 -20.06 -25.59 -15.86
N LEU A 312 -19.60 -24.30 -16.00
CA LEU A 312 -20.68 -23.34 -16.34
C LEU A 312 -20.34 -22.61 -17.63
N HIS A 313 -19.19 -23.05 -18.30
CA HIS A 313 -18.76 -22.52 -19.60
C HIS A 313 -18.55 -21.00 -19.56
N VAL A 314 -18.14 -20.53 -18.35
CA VAL A 314 -17.78 -19.10 -18.29
C VAL A 314 -16.50 -18.88 -19.12
N PRO A 315 -16.57 -17.90 -20.12
CA PRO A 315 -15.40 -17.67 -20.99
C PRO A 315 -14.16 -17.24 -20.19
N LYS A 316 -13.11 -17.85 -20.59
CA LYS A 316 -11.83 -17.55 -19.89
C LYS A 316 -11.49 -16.05 -20.01
N LYS A 317 -11.88 -15.50 -21.13
CA LYS A 317 -11.57 -14.07 -21.35
C LYS A 317 -12.29 -13.17 -20.32
N LEU A 318 -13.49 -13.57 -19.92
CA LEU A 318 -14.24 -12.75 -18.94
C LEU A 318 -13.64 -12.89 -17.54
N LEU A 319 -13.17 -14.13 -17.18
CA LEU A 319 -12.56 -14.31 -15.85
C LEU A 319 -11.22 -13.58 -15.77
N ARG A 320 -10.53 -13.44 -16.88
CA ARG A 320 -9.23 -12.73 -16.90
C ARG A 320 -9.43 -11.22 -16.83
N LYS A 321 -10.41 -10.73 -17.68
CA LYS A 321 -10.60 -9.26 -17.78
C LYS A 321 -11.29 -8.70 -16.53
N PHE A 322 -12.29 -9.39 -16.00
CA PHE A 322 -13.11 -8.71 -14.97
C PHE A 322 -12.92 -9.40 -13.62
N GLY A 323 -12.29 -10.63 -13.58
CA GLY A 323 -12.08 -11.36 -12.30
C GLY A 323 -13.28 -12.26 -11.97
N PRO A 324 -13.10 -13.21 -10.89
CA PRO A 324 -14.09 -14.23 -10.53
C PRO A 324 -15.26 -13.65 -9.73
N VAL A 325 -15.01 -12.43 -9.12
CA VAL A 325 -16.13 -11.77 -8.43
C VAL A 325 -16.45 -10.46 -9.16
N SER A 326 -17.27 -10.58 -10.23
CA SER A 326 -17.67 -9.39 -11.04
C SER A 326 -19.07 -9.60 -11.62
N ALA A 327 -19.62 -8.50 -12.12
CA ALA A 327 -20.96 -8.58 -12.74
C ALA A 327 -20.94 -9.49 -13.97
N GLN A 328 -19.84 -9.46 -14.71
CA GLN A 328 -19.77 -10.23 -15.98
C GLN A 328 -19.67 -11.73 -15.68
N THR A 329 -18.93 -11.94 -14.61
CA THR A 329 -18.81 -13.37 -14.26
C THR A 329 -20.15 -13.92 -13.76
N ALA A 330 -20.83 -13.15 -12.91
CA ALA A 330 -22.16 -13.61 -12.42
C ALA A 330 -23.13 -13.82 -13.59
N ALA A 331 -23.10 -12.92 -14.57
CA ALA A 331 -24.01 -13.06 -15.74
C ALA A 331 -23.65 -14.32 -16.54
N ALA A 332 -22.37 -14.56 -16.75
CA ALA A 332 -21.98 -15.76 -17.54
C ALA A 332 -22.30 -17.05 -16.78
N MET A 333 -22.09 -16.91 -15.45
CA MET A 333 -22.44 -18.11 -14.65
C MET A 333 -23.94 -18.41 -14.73
N ALA A 334 -24.76 -17.36 -14.67
CA ALA A 334 -26.22 -17.60 -14.77
C ALA A 334 -26.58 -18.20 -16.13
N ALA A 335 -25.96 -17.73 -17.17
CA ALA A 335 -26.25 -18.25 -18.53
C ALA A 335 -25.76 -19.71 -18.65
N GLY A 336 -24.58 -19.94 -18.17
CA GLY A 336 -24.04 -21.31 -18.23
C GLY A 336 -24.90 -22.31 -17.44
N ALA A 337 -25.31 -21.87 -16.27
CA ALA A 337 -26.16 -22.78 -15.46
C ALA A 337 -27.47 -23.08 -16.18
N MET A 338 -28.09 -22.05 -16.72
CA MET A 338 -29.37 -22.28 -17.43
C MET A 338 -29.17 -23.23 -18.61
N GLN A 339 -28.05 -23.09 -19.31
CA GLN A 339 -27.79 -23.95 -20.47
C GLN A 339 -27.53 -25.39 -20.02
N GLU A 340 -26.81 -25.58 -18.97
CA GLU A 340 -26.47 -26.94 -18.51
C GLU A 340 -27.71 -27.65 -17.93
N GLY A 341 -28.49 -26.83 -17.32
CA GLY A 341 -29.64 -27.45 -16.63
C GLY A 341 -30.87 -27.46 -17.52
N GLN A 342 -30.70 -26.94 -18.78
CA GLN A 342 -31.85 -26.81 -19.70
C GLN A 342 -33.12 -26.35 -18.98
N SER A 343 -32.90 -25.27 -18.23
CA SER A 343 -34.06 -24.72 -17.47
C SER A 343 -34.47 -23.38 -18.08
N GLU A 344 -35.64 -22.89 -17.68
CA GLU A 344 -36.17 -21.62 -18.23
C GLU A 344 -35.40 -20.42 -17.66
N LEU A 345 -34.82 -20.67 -16.49
CA LEU A 345 -34.11 -19.52 -15.88
C LEU A 345 -32.78 -20.00 -15.30
N GLY A 346 -31.74 -19.08 -15.37
CA GLY A 346 -30.44 -19.33 -14.70
C GLY A 346 -30.14 -18.25 -13.65
N VAL A 347 -29.52 -18.79 -12.52
CA VAL A 347 -29.09 -17.83 -11.48
C VAL A 347 -27.57 -18.00 -11.29
N GLY A 348 -26.91 -16.79 -11.32
CA GLY A 348 -25.45 -16.79 -11.05
C GLY A 348 -25.13 -15.92 -9.83
N ILE A 349 -24.30 -16.60 -8.90
CA ILE A 349 -23.90 -15.82 -7.72
C ILE A 349 -22.37 -15.90 -7.59
N THR A 350 -21.76 -14.67 -7.54
CA THR A 350 -20.33 -14.64 -7.10
C THR A 350 -20.18 -13.69 -5.92
N ALA A 351 -19.62 -14.30 -4.80
CA ALA A 351 -19.51 -13.47 -3.57
C ALA A 351 -18.09 -13.59 -3.01
N GLY A 352 -17.52 -12.37 -2.60
CA GLY A 352 -16.20 -12.37 -1.93
C GLY A 352 -16.35 -12.66 -0.44
N VAL A 353 -15.99 -13.92 0.03
CA VAL A 353 -16.16 -14.30 1.45
C VAL A 353 -14.78 -14.50 2.07
N GLY A 354 -14.03 -13.34 2.47
CA GLY A 354 -12.88 -13.27 3.42
C GLY A 354 -11.61 -13.86 2.79
N GLU A 355 -11.60 -14.34 1.52
CA GLU A 355 -10.38 -14.92 0.94
C GLU A 355 -9.49 -13.82 0.34
N GLU A 356 -10.06 -12.67 0.10
CA GLU A 356 -9.40 -11.42 -0.35
C GLU A 356 -10.05 -10.21 0.37
N PRO A 357 -9.29 -9.65 1.31
CA PRO A 357 -9.86 -8.60 2.18
C PRO A 357 -10.46 -7.44 1.36
N LYS A 358 -9.95 -7.23 0.14
CA LYS A 358 -10.47 -6.09 -0.65
C LYS A 358 -11.82 -6.43 -1.29
N LYS A 359 -12.08 -7.72 -1.42
CA LYS A 359 -13.33 -8.11 -2.12
C LYS A 359 -14.35 -8.68 -1.13
N THR A 360 -13.88 -8.72 0.15
CA THR A 360 -14.84 -9.24 1.14
C THR A 360 -16.07 -8.31 1.23
N GLY A 361 -17.32 -9.00 1.04
CA GLY A 361 -18.56 -8.21 1.18
C GLY A 361 -19.10 -7.77 -0.19
N LEU A 362 -18.25 -7.99 -1.27
CA LEU A 362 -18.73 -7.64 -2.62
C LEU A 362 -19.47 -8.86 -3.22
N ILE A 363 -20.77 -8.52 -3.65
CA ILE A 363 -21.62 -9.63 -4.13
C ILE A 363 -22.24 -9.20 -5.47
N TYR A 364 -22.21 -10.20 -6.42
CA TYR A 364 -22.97 -10.00 -7.68
C TYR A 364 -23.90 -11.19 -7.91
N VAL A 365 -25.18 -10.82 -8.17
CA VAL A 365 -26.17 -11.88 -8.48
C VAL A 365 -26.81 -11.58 -9.83
N ALA A 366 -26.97 -12.70 -10.57
CA ALA A 366 -27.56 -12.48 -11.92
C ALA A 366 -28.69 -13.49 -12.14
N VAL A 367 -29.78 -12.98 -12.83
CA VAL A 367 -30.84 -13.88 -13.31
C VAL A 367 -30.91 -13.76 -14.84
N CYS A 368 -30.96 -14.97 -15.41
CA CYS A 368 -30.89 -14.97 -16.88
C CYS A 368 -32.05 -15.79 -17.44
N ASP A 369 -32.72 -15.15 -18.49
CA ASP A 369 -33.67 -15.99 -19.27
C ASP A 369 -33.09 -16.27 -20.66
N ARG A 370 -34.00 -16.66 -21.67
CA ARG A 370 -33.46 -17.13 -22.96
C ARG A 370 -32.82 -15.97 -23.74
N GLU A 371 -33.24 -14.76 -23.38
CA GLU A 371 -32.75 -13.66 -24.25
C GLU A 371 -31.96 -12.64 -23.43
N ASN A 372 -32.27 -12.64 -22.13
CA ASN A 372 -31.74 -11.47 -21.40
C ASN A 372 -31.12 -11.93 -20.08
N VAL A 373 -30.21 -10.93 -19.57
CA VAL A 373 -29.60 -11.19 -18.25
C VAL A 373 -29.69 -9.92 -17.42
N TRP A 374 -30.00 -10.19 -16.07
CA TRP A 374 -30.09 -9.07 -15.11
C TRP A 374 -29.08 -9.29 -13.98
N VAL A 375 -28.34 -8.14 -13.75
CA VAL A 375 -27.29 -8.35 -12.72
C VAL A 375 -27.47 -7.29 -11.62
N GLN A 376 -27.28 -7.83 -10.43
CA GLN A 376 -27.38 -6.92 -9.28
C GLN A 376 -26.12 -7.01 -8.43
N LYS A 377 -25.73 -5.70 -7.93
CA LYS A 377 -24.53 -5.66 -7.07
C LYS A 377 -24.94 -5.32 -5.63
N LEU A 378 -24.31 -6.08 -4.71
CA LEU A 378 -24.40 -5.71 -3.28
C LEU A 378 -23.00 -5.55 -2.69
N ASP A 379 -22.93 -4.43 -1.87
CA ASP A 379 -21.61 -4.16 -1.24
C ASP A 379 -21.80 -4.04 0.28
N LEU A 380 -21.36 -5.13 0.92
CA LEU A 380 -21.53 -5.15 2.38
C LEU A 380 -20.24 -4.67 3.07
N PRO A 381 -20.37 -4.18 4.35
CA PRO A 381 -19.15 -3.74 5.04
C PRO A 381 -18.09 -4.85 5.10
N LYS A 382 -16.92 -4.48 5.03
CA LYS A 382 -15.81 -5.46 4.90
C LYS A 382 -15.67 -6.31 6.17
N LYS A 383 -16.27 -5.91 7.25
CA LYS A 383 -16.16 -6.66 8.53
C LYS A 383 -17.33 -7.62 8.68
N SER A 384 -18.11 -7.69 7.61
CA SER A 384 -19.30 -8.56 7.75
C SER A 384 -18.86 -10.03 7.88
N GLU A 385 -19.60 -10.75 8.77
CA GLU A 385 -19.30 -12.19 9.00
C GLU A 385 -19.59 -13.02 7.74
N PRO A 386 -18.78 -14.00 7.42
CA PRO A 386 -18.90 -14.81 6.19
C PRO A 386 -20.29 -15.44 6.04
N ASP A 387 -20.84 -15.95 7.17
CA ASP A 387 -22.18 -16.57 7.05
C ASP A 387 -23.24 -15.53 6.66
N TYR A 388 -23.06 -14.36 7.15
CA TYR A 388 -24.01 -13.29 6.78
C TYR A 388 -23.86 -12.90 5.31
N ILE A 389 -22.64 -12.85 4.79
CA ILE A 389 -22.41 -12.51 3.37
C ILE A 389 -23.07 -13.57 2.47
N ARG A 390 -22.87 -14.80 2.88
CA ARG A 390 -23.45 -15.88 2.06
C ARG A 390 -24.98 -15.79 2.07
N TYR A 391 -25.45 -15.59 3.28
CA TYR A 391 -26.92 -15.46 3.41
C TYR A 391 -27.46 -14.31 2.56
N MET A 392 -26.82 -13.14 2.56
CA MET A 392 -27.34 -11.97 1.80
C MET A 392 -27.19 -12.22 0.30
N ALA A 393 -26.16 -12.94 -0.11
CA ALA A 393 -26.00 -13.23 -1.55
C ALA A 393 -27.18 -14.08 -2.06
N CYS A 394 -27.57 -15.08 -1.28
CA CYS A 394 -28.68 -15.95 -1.71
C CYS A 394 -30.01 -15.21 -1.65
N MET A 395 -30.18 -14.38 -0.60
CA MET A 395 -31.43 -13.58 -0.52
C MET A 395 -31.56 -12.64 -1.71
N ALA A 396 -30.39 -12.03 -2.09
CA ALA A 396 -30.44 -11.09 -3.25
C ALA A 396 -30.78 -11.84 -4.53
N ALA A 397 -30.27 -13.01 -4.64
CA ALA A 397 -30.57 -13.80 -5.86
C ALA A 397 -32.05 -14.17 -5.91
N LEU A 398 -32.63 -14.63 -4.80
CA LEU A 398 -34.06 -14.99 -4.77
C LEU A 398 -34.95 -13.78 -5.04
N ASP A 399 -34.51 -12.69 -4.48
CA ASP A 399 -35.36 -11.49 -4.70
C ASP A 399 -35.32 -11.07 -6.18
N LEU A 400 -34.07 -11.09 -6.75
CA LEU A 400 -33.99 -10.73 -8.19
C LEU A 400 -34.84 -11.68 -9.04
N LEU A 401 -34.82 -12.92 -8.69
CA LEU A 401 -35.67 -13.90 -9.40
C LEU A 401 -37.15 -13.59 -9.20
N ARG A 402 -37.54 -13.32 -7.97
CA ARG A 402 -38.94 -12.95 -7.69
C ARG A 402 -39.39 -11.75 -8.52
N ARG A 403 -38.61 -10.77 -8.57
CA ARG A 403 -39.01 -9.54 -9.30
C ARG A 403 -39.13 -9.84 -10.81
N TYR A 404 -38.21 -10.69 -11.23
CA TYR A 404 -38.32 -11.05 -12.65
C TYR A 404 -39.66 -11.75 -12.93
N ILE A 405 -40.01 -12.70 -12.12
CA ILE A 405 -41.23 -13.50 -12.40
C ILE A 405 -42.47 -12.61 -12.24
N MET A 406 -42.41 -11.66 -11.30
CA MET A 406 -43.60 -10.81 -11.07
C MET A 406 -43.77 -9.80 -12.20
N ALA A 407 -42.75 -9.59 -12.91
CA ALA A 407 -42.85 -8.59 -14.00
C ALA A 407 -43.40 -9.24 -15.27
N LEU A 408 -43.75 -10.57 -15.21
CA LEU A 408 -44.33 -11.22 -16.40
C LEU A 408 -45.85 -10.98 -16.42
N PRO A 409 -46.31 -10.87 -17.90
CA PRO A 409 -45.60 -11.03 -19.17
C PRO A 409 -44.83 -9.75 -19.55
N GLY A 410 -44.95 -8.67 -18.71
CA GLY A 410 -44.19 -7.43 -19.01
C GLY A 410 -42.67 -7.65 -18.94
N ARG A 411 -41.91 -6.63 -18.98
CA ARG A 411 -40.44 -6.81 -18.96
C ARG A 411 -39.85 -6.06 -17.76
N MET A 412 -38.96 -6.83 -17.03
CA MET A 412 -38.18 -6.15 -15.96
C MET A 412 -37.06 -5.30 -16.57
N GLU A 413 -36.98 -3.97 -16.22
CA GLU A 413 -36.01 -3.02 -16.82
C GLU A 413 -34.58 -3.36 -16.36
N GLY A 414 -33.58 -2.98 -17.24
CA GLY A 414 -32.17 -3.07 -16.80
C GLY A 414 -31.50 -4.36 -17.30
N ALA A 415 -32.14 -4.98 -18.38
CA ALA A 415 -31.59 -6.26 -18.87
C ALA A 415 -30.54 -6.01 -19.97
N SER A 416 -29.54 -6.79 -19.91
CA SER A 416 -28.64 -6.92 -21.08
C SER A 416 -28.97 -8.17 -21.90
N SER A 417 -28.79 -7.93 -23.25
CA SER A 417 -29.01 -9.16 -24.04
C SER A 417 -27.97 -10.23 -23.69
N ARG A 418 -28.29 -11.49 -23.79
CA ARG A 418 -27.37 -12.59 -23.42
C ARG A 418 -26.13 -12.55 -24.31
N LYS A 419 -26.40 -12.25 -25.54
CA LYS A 419 -25.24 -12.15 -26.44
C LYS A 419 -24.27 -11.03 -26.00
N ALA A 420 -24.86 -9.96 -25.63
CA ALA A 420 -24.00 -8.83 -25.18
C ALA A 420 -23.30 -9.18 -23.85
N ALA A 421 -24.04 -9.89 -22.97
CA ALA A 421 -23.44 -10.26 -21.67
C ALA A 421 -22.30 -11.28 -21.88
N ALA A 422 -22.48 -12.14 -22.87
CA ALA A 422 -21.40 -13.09 -23.17
C ALA A 422 -20.15 -12.36 -23.71
N ALA A 423 -20.37 -11.23 -24.27
CA ALA A 423 -19.21 -10.47 -24.79
C ALA A 423 -18.66 -9.51 -23.74
N GLY A 424 -19.27 -9.60 -22.50
CA GLY A 424 -18.74 -8.75 -21.41
C GLY A 424 -19.39 -7.37 -21.38
N LYS A 425 -20.43 -7.14 -22.24
CA LYS A 425 -21.10 -5.81 -22.24
C LYS A 425 -22.42 -5.88 -21.45
N LEU A 426 -22.39 -5.21 -20.22
CA LEU A 426 -23.63 -5.28 -19.42
C LEU A 426 -24.25 -3.89 -19.28
N ALA A 427 -25.59 -3.80 -19.46
CA ALA A 427 -26.32 -2.56 -19.12
C ALA A 427 -26.14 -2.20 -17.64
N ALA A 428 -26.40 -0.97 -17.23
CA ALA A 428 -26.16 -0.47 -15.86
C ALA A 428 -26.52 -1.53 -14.81
N VAL A 429 -25.46 -2.00 -14.02
CA VAL A 429 -25.61 -2.93 -12.87
C VAL A 429 -26.61 -2.33 -11.85
N LEU A 430 -27.70 -3.09 -11.66
CA LEU A 430 -28.67 -2.59 -10.66
C LEU A 430 -28.02 -2.49 -9.28
N GLU A 431 -27.72 -1.13 -8.82
CA GLU A 431 -27.03 -0.95 -7.52
C GLU A 431 -28.07 -0.91 -6.38
N ARG A 432 -27.70 -1.68 -5.26
CA ARG A 432 -28.59 -1.60 -4.07
C ARG A 432 -27.91 -0.76 -2.98
N GLU A 433 -28.49 0.37 -2.65
CA GLU A 433 -27.99 1.32 -1.61
C GLU A 433 -27.73 0.60 -0.29
N SER A 434 -26.43 0.31 0.16
CA SER A 434 -25.93 -0.14 1.48
C SER A 434 -25.98 1.01 2.49
N GLY A 435 -27.16 1.00 3.33
CA GLY A 435 -27.46 1.63 4.64
C GLY A 435 -26.24 2.36 5.22
N ASP A 436 -25.52 3.29 4.52
CA ASP A 436 -24.80 4.33 5.29
C ASP A 436 -25.32 5.72 4.89
N GLY A 437 -26.46 6.16 5.66
CA GLY A 437 -26.90 7.53 5.97
C GLY A 437 -25.96 8.60 5.39
N GLN A 438 -26.15 8.87 4.05
CA GLN A 438 -26.02 10.31 3.70
C GLN A 438 -26.96 10.63 2.53
N LYS A 439 -28.14 11.18 2.94
CA LYS A 439 -29.14 12.10 2.34
C LYS A 439 -28.83 12.37 0.87
N LYS A 440 -29.65 11.66 -0.01
CA LYS A 440 -29.88 12.28 -1.35
C LYS A 440 -31.38 12.30 -1.65
N ARG A 441 -32.00 13.45 -1.51
CA ARG A 441 -33.05 14.31 -2.11
C ARG A 441 -33.44 13.82 -3.51
N LYS A 442 -34.67 13.24 -3.64
CA LYS A 442 -35.81 12.98 -4.53
C LYS A 442 -35.80 13.89 -5.77
N ASN A 443 -35.47 13.30 -6.95
CA ASN A 443 -35.72 13.42 -8.40
C ASN A 443 -37.03 14.15 -8.71
N GLY A 444 -36.99 15.56 -8.71
CA GLY A 444 -37.80 16.49 -9.53
C GLY A 444 -37.10 16.80 -10.86
N LYS A 445 -37.62 16.12 -11.92
CA LYS A 445 -37.57 16.44 -13.36
C LYS A 445 -36.14 16.83 -13.77
N LYS A 446 -35.46 15.75 -14.31
CA LYS A 446 -34.07 15.75 -14.80
C LYS A 446 -33.68 17.13 -15.37
N ARG A 447 -33.15 17.89 -14.36
CA ARG A 447 -32.46 19.14 -14.78
C ARG A 447 -31.19 18.80 -15.58
N PRO A 448 -31.08 19.22 -16.82
CA PRO A 448 -29.95 18.99 -17.73
C PRO A 448 -28.60 19.02 -17.02
N TRP A 449 -27.74 18.12 -17.25
CA TRP A 449 -26.46 17.82 -16.56
C TRP A 449 -25.72 19.11 -16.20
N TYR A 450 -26.07 20.29 -16.97
CA TYR A 450 -25.30 21.50 -16.62
C TYR A 450 -25.94 22.23 -15.44
N ALA A 451 -27.19 21.81 -15.15
CA ALA A 451 -27.90 22.43 -14.00
C ALA A 451 -27.41 21.85 -12.67
N LYS A 452 -26.66 20.76 -12.79
CA LYS A 452 -26.01 20.15 -11.60
C LYS A 452 -24.63 20.78 -11.35
N ILE A 453 -24.14 21.41 -12.35
CA ILE A 453 -22.76 21.92 -12.20
C ILE A 453 -22.78 23.46 -12.20
N PHE A 454 -23.81 24.08 -12.95
CA PHE A 454 -23.83 25.56 -13.03
C PHE A 454 -25.12 26.09 -12.37
N PRO A 455 -24.81 27.23 -11.64
CA PRO A 455 -26.02 27.75 -10.97
C PRO A 455 -27.13 28.09 -11.98
N VAL A 456 -28.33 27.58 -11.76
CA VAL A 456 -29.43 27.88 -12.70
C VAL A 456 -30.60 28.48 -11.90
N LYS A 457 -31.50 29.17 -12.72
CA LYS A 457 -32.64 29.91 -12.14
C LYS A 457 -33.64 28.94 -11.48
N GLY A 458 -33.85 29.05 -10.01
CA GLY A 458 -34.74 28.15 -9.23
C GLY A 458 -33.96 27.39 -8.15
N ASP A 459 -32.52 27.67 -8.20
CA ASP A 459 -31.69 27.05 -7.13
C ASP A 459 -31.74 27.87 -5.85
N ASP A 460 -32.03 27.11 -4.75
CA ASP A 460 -32.06 27.87 -3.48
C ASP A 460 -30.64 28.34 -3.10
N GLY A 461 -30.53 29.47 -2.36
CA GLY A 461 -29.29 30.24 -2.03
C GLY A 461 -28.15 29.30 -1.62
N ALA A 462 -28.40 28.27 -0.98
CA ALA A 462 -27.35 27.33 -0.50
C ALA A 462 -26.85 26.44 -1.65
N GLU A 463 -27.67 26.15 -2.57
CA GLU A 463 -27.28 25.32 -3.74
C GLU A 463 -26.49 26.15 -4.77
N ILE A 464 -26.81 27.36 -4.78
CA ILE A 464 -26.02 28.25 -5.67
C ILE A 464 -24.62 28.44 -5.11
N VAL A 465 -24.52 28.47 -3.84
CA VAL A 465 -23.20 28.69 -3.21
C VAL A 465 -22.38 27.39 -3.30
N ARG A 466 -22.99 26.33 -3.09
CA ARG A 466 -22.27 25.04 -3.19
C ARG A 466 -21.75 24.82 -4.62
N LYS A 467 -22.57 25.13 -5.59
CA LYS A 467 -22.14 24.90 -7.00
C LYS A 467 -21.08 25.92 -7.42
N LEU A 468 -21.14 27.07 -6.86
CA LEU A 468 -20.07 28.05 -7.16
C LEU A 468 -18.76 27.65 -6.47
N ILE A 469 -18.87 26.99 -5.36
CA ILE A 469 -17.64 26.54 -4.67
C ILE A 469 -17.05 25.34 -5.43
N LEU A 470 -17.88 24.49 -5.89
CA LEU A 470 -17.42 23.36 -6.70
C LEU A 470 -16.79 23.83 -8.02
N LEU A 471 -17.37 24.83 -8.63
CA LEU A 471 -16.76 25.35 -9.88
C LEU A 471 -15.45 26.08 -9.59
N LEU A 472 -15.39 26.64 -8.44
CA LEU A 472 -14.13 27.31 -8.07
C LEU A 472 -13.07 26.26 -7.68
N ALA A 473 -13.51 25.19 -7.11
CA ALA A 473 -12.54 24.15 -6.73
C ALA A 473 -12.03 23.41 -7.97
N VAL A 474 -12.89 23.15 -8.89
CA VAL A 474 -12.47 22.50 -10.15
C VAL A 474 -11.60 23.45 -10.97
N ALA A 475 -11.90 24.68 -10.98
CA ALA A 475 -11.04 25.66 -11.68
C ALA A 475 -9.66 25.77 -11.02
N ILE A 476 -9.61 25.63 -9.72
CA ILE A 476 -8.31 25.72 -9.04
C ILE A 476 -7.53 24.42 -9.28
N PHE A 477 -8.30 23.34 -9.29
CA PHE A 477 -7.65 22.04 -9.51
C PHE A 477 -7.09 21.97 -10.95
N LEU A 478 -7.84 22.36 -11.95
CA LEU A 478 -7.34 22.34 -13.34
C LEU A 478 -6.22 23.36 -13.56
N THR A 479 -6.30 24.50 -12.89
CA THR A 479 -5.19 25.48 -12.98
C THR A 479 -3.93 24.94 -12.30
N SER A 480 -4.09 24.16 -11.29
CA SER A 480 -2.92 23.62 -10.57
C SER A 480 -2.26 22.50 -11.39
N ILE A 481 -3.10 21.62 -12.09
CA ILE A 481 -2.56 20.57 -12.98
C ILE A 481 -1.86 21.23 -14.18
N GLY A 482 -2.56 22.20 -14.77
CA GLY A 482 -1.89 22.95 -15.86
C GLY A 482 -0.59 23.61 -15.39
N TYR A 483 -0.64 24.17 -14.21
CA TYR A 483 0.59 24.84 -13.70
C TYR A 483 1.70 23.82 -13.46
N LEU A 484 1.40 22.63 -12.95
CA LEU A 484 2.44 21.62 -12.66
C LEU A 484 2.94 20.99 -13.97
N GLY A 485 1.98 20.70 -14.93
CA GLY A 485 2.42 20.27 -16.28
C GLY A 485 3.35 21.28 -16.95
N ASN A 486 2.94 22.51 -16.93
CA ASN A 486 3.81 23.58 -17.49
C ASN A 486 5.17 23.63 -16.79
N PHE A 487 5.26 23.41 -15.47
CA PHE A 487 6.53 23.45 -14.72
C PHE A 487 7.43 22.28 -15.17
N GLN A 488 6.91 21.10 -15.39
CA GLN A 488 7.74 19.94 -15.81
C GLN A 488 8.18 20.10 -17.27
N LEU A 489 7.25 20.56 -18.08
CA LEU A 489 7.63 20.80 -19.50
C LEU A 489 8.75 21.83 -19.61
N GLN A 490 8.67 22.91 -18.83
CA GLN A 490 9.73 23.95 -18.87
C GLN A 490 11.07 23.38 -18.40
N SER A 491 11.05 22.51 -17.38
CA SER A 491 12.30 21.88 -16.90
C SER A 491 12.92 20.99 -17.97
N LYS A 492 12.08 20.19 -18.65
CA LYS A 492 12.61 19.30 -19.71
C LYS A 492 13.14 20.12 -20.89
N ARG A 493 12.38 21.11 -21.31
CA ARG A 493 12.84 21.96 -22.42
C ARG A 493 14.20 22.60 -22.13
N ASN A 494 14.38 23.07 -20.88
CA ASN A 494 15.66 23.74 -20.55
C ASN A 494 16.81 22.71 -20.52
N LYS A 495 16.56 21.47 -20.02
CA LYS A 495 17.63 20.44 -20.03
C LYS A 495 18.04 20.10 -21.48
N SER A 496 16.97 19.98 -22.28
CA SER A 496 17.27 19.71 -23.69
C SER A 496 18.08 20.85 -24.33
N LEU A 497 17.66 22.12 -24.12
CA LEU A 497 18.42 23.26 -24.67
C LEU A 497 19.88 23.24 -24.19
N GLN A 498 20.14 22.93 -22.87
CA GLN A 498 21.53 22.98 -22.35
C GLN A 498 22.35 21.83 -22.92
N SER A 499 21.75 20.68 -23.04
CA SER A 499 22.45 19.56 -23.69
C SER A 499 22.85 19.91 -25.13
N ASP A 500 21.91 20.54 -25.90
CA ASP A 500 22.25 20.96 -27.28
C ASP A 500 23.40 21.97 -27.31
N LEU A 501 23.38 22.96 -26.41
CA LEU A 501 24.44 23.98 -26.39
C LEU A 501 25.78 23.36 -25.99
N GLU A 502 25.75 22.38 -25.08
CA GLU A 502 27.01 21.71 -24.70
C GLU A 502 27.59 20.93 -25.89
N THR A 503 26.72 20.23 -26.59
CA THR A 503 27.19 19.53 -27.80
C THR A 503 27.87 20.50 -28.78
N MET A 504 27.29 21.69 -28.94
CA MET A 504 27.89 22.68 -29.86
C MET A 504 29.25 23.16 -29.35
N TYR A 505 29.33 23.35 -28.09
CA TYR A 505 30.62 23.79 -27.52
C TYR A 505 31.68 22.69 -27.67
N VAL A 506 31.30 21.36 -27.37
CA VAL A 506 32.27 20.26 -27.45
C VAL A 506 32.70 20.05 -28.91
N GLU A 507 31.73 20.13 -29.85
CA GLU A 507 32.09 20.05 -31.28
C GLU A 507 33.09 21.14 -31.68
N GLY A 508 32.93 22.29 -31.10
CA GLY A 508 33.87 23.40 -31.43
C GLY A 508 35.26 23.16 -30.85
N MET A 509 35.43 22.21 -29.86
CA MET A 509 36.72 21.89 -29.18
C MET A 509 37.48 20.82 -29.96
N SER A 510 36.76 19.94 -30.82
CA SER A 510 37.43 18.79 -31.47
C SER A 510 38.25 19.26 -32.67
N GLU A 511 39.62 19.02 -32.61
CA GLU A 511 40.71 19.39 -33.56
C GLU A 511 40.44 18.79 -34.94
N GLN A 512 39.64 17.67 -35.14
CA GLN A 512 39.31 17.01 -36.43
C GLN A 512 38.17 17.73 -37.16
N ASP A 513 37.37 18.64 -36.56
CA ASP A 513 36.21 19.38 -37.09
C ASP A 513 36.52 20.88 -37.14
N ALA A 514 37.71 21.39 -36.54
CA ALA A 514 38.14 22.79 -36.44
C ALA A 514 38.60 23.32 -37.80
N THR A 515 38.96 22.35 -38.83
CA THR A 515 39.37 22.81 -40.17
C THR A 515 38.14 23.02 -41.07
N GLU A 516 36.84 22.65 -40.62
CA GLU A 516 35.58 22.84 -41.37
C GLU A 516 34.61 23.74 -40.60
N LEU A 517 35.08 24.32 -39.43
CA LEU A 517 34.14 25.16 -38.64
C LEU A 517 33.97 26.52 -39.32
N GLU A 518 32.75 26.73 -39.85
CA GLU A 518 32.41 28.03 -40.50
C GLU A 518 32.36 29.16 -39.46
N ILE A 519 33.38 30.14 -39.56
CA ILE A 519 33.46 31.28 -38.62
C ILE A 519 32.62 32.43 -39.20
N PRO A 520 31.65 32.83 -38.38
CA PRO A 520 30.81 33.94 -38.85
C PRO A 520 31.63 35.18 -39.19
N ASP A 521 31.18 35.95 -40.28
CA ASP A 521 31.93 37.12 -40.79
C ASP A 521 32.10 38.19 -39.70
N ASN A 522 31.20 38.25 -38.69
CA ASN A 522 31.28 39.31 -37.64
C ASN A 522 31.84 38.73 -36.34
N TYR A 523 32.69 37.68 -36.41
CA TYR A 523 33.28 37.05 -35.22
C TYR A 523 34.44 37.91 -34.69
N PRO A 524 34.39 38.30 -33.49
CA PRO A 524 35.37 39.23 -32.93
C PRO A 524 36.78 38.63 -32.91
N GLU A 525 37.75 39.63 -33.20
CA GLU A 525 39.18 39.23 -33.25
C GLU A 525 39.65 38.79 -31.85
N GLY A 526 40.31 37.52 -31.80
CA GLY A 526 40.91 37.07 -30.51
C GLY A 526 40.00 36.05 -29.81
N TYR A 527 38.66 35.91 -30.33
CA TYR A 527 37.79 34.87 -29.73
C TYR A 527 38.31 33.48 -30.10
N GLN A 528 38.24 32.64 -29.14
CA GLN A 528 38.68 31.26 -29.42
C GLN A 528 37.69 30.59 -30.39
N LYS A 529 38.15 29.79 -31.27
CA LYS A 529 37.33 29.19 -32.35
C LYS A 529 36.29 28.23 -31.77
N LYS A 530 36.51 27.65 -30.61
CA LYS A 530 35.58 26.65 -30.05
C LYS A 530 34.25 27.29 -29.65
N PHE A 531 34.15 28.68 -29.74
CA PHE A 531 32.87 29.31 -29.35
C PHE A 531 32.11 29.76 -30.60
N ALA A 532 32.63 29.46 -31.76
CA ALA A 532 32.06 30.00 -33.02
C ALA A 532 30.62 29.51 -33.18
N ASN A 533 30.34 28.23 -32.85
CA ASN A 533 28.97 27.70 -33.01
C ASN A 533 28.01 28.32 -32.01
N LEU A 534 28.49 28.60 -30.86
CA LEU A 534 27.60 29.27 -29.87
C LEU A 534 27.39 30.74 -30.24
N TYR A 535 28.45 31.34 -30.80
CA TYR A 535 28.33 32.76 -31.18
C TYR A 535 27.31 32.93 -32.31
N LYS A 536 27.15 31.93 -33.18
CA LYS A 536 26.14 32.02 -34.27
C LYS A 536 24.73 32.09 -33.69
N LEU A 537 24.68 31.46 -32.58
CA LEU A 537 23.32 31.44 -31.98
C LEU A 537 23.08 32.69 -31.13
N ASN A 538 24.19 33.07 -30.48
CA ASN A 538 24.03 34.24 -29.58
C ASN A 538 25.38 34.97 -29.45
N GLU A 539 25.36 36.18 -29.96
CA GLU A 539 26.63 36.93 -30.03
C GLU A 539 27.07 37.40 -28.65
N ASP A 540 26.21 37.20 -27.60
CA ASP A 540 26.55 37.71 -26.24
C ASP A 540 27.32 36.63 -25.47
N VAL A 541 27.70 35.58 -26.11
CA VAL A 541 28.40 34.50 -25.39
C VAL A 541 29.73 35.05 -24.83
N ALA A 542 29.93 34.71 -23.59
CA ALA A 542 31.13 35.27 -22.89
C ALA A 542 32.07 34.12 -22.49
N GLY A 543 31.54 32.91 -22.44
CA GLY A 543 32.41 31.78 -22.11
C GLY A 543 31.58 30.56 -21.68
N TRP A 544 32.33 29.55 -21.25
CA TRP A 544 31.69 28.31 -20.80
C TRP A 544 32.17 27.96 -19.39
N LEU A 545 31.16 27.80 -18.48
CA LEU A 545 31.46 27.55 -17.06
C LEU A 545 31.18 26.08 -16.74
N LYS A 546 32.14 25.52 -16.04
CA LYS A 546 31.98 24.10 -15.69
C LYS A 546 32.63 23.84 -14.33
N ILE A 547 31.87 23.05 -13.48
CA ILE A 547 32.45 22.48 -12.25
C ILE A 547 32.49 20.96 -12.40
N PRO A 548 33.70 20.44 -12.57
CA PRO A 548 33.81 19.01 -12.87
C PRO A 548 33.17 18.14 -11.78
N GLY A 549 32.36 17.08 -12.26
CA GLY A 549 31.76 16.12 -11.31
C GLY A 549 30.41 16.62 -10.77
N THR A 550 29.91 17.87 -11.41
CA THR A 550 28.57 18.38 -11.04
C THR A 550 27.76 18.65 -12.30
N ASN A 551 26.38 19.01 -12.04
CA ASN A 551 25.52 19.34 -13.20
C ASN A 551 25.73 20.77 -13.68
N VAL A 552 26.79 21.47 -13.04
CA VAL A 552 27.03 22.86 -13.47
C VAL A 552 27.96 22.84 -14.69
N SER A 553 27.37 23.01 -15.80
CA SER A 553 28.05 23.14 -17.11
C SER A 553 27.14 23.94 -18.07
N TYR A 554 27.51 25.22 -18.12
CA TYR A 554 26.57 26.07 -18.88
C TYR A 554 27.36 27.13 -19.65
N PRO A 555 26.72 27.60 -20.80
CA PRO A 555 27.28 28.81 -21.41
C PRO A 555 27.04 30.06 -20.56
N VAL A 556 28.02 30.96 -20.67
CA VAL A 556 27.85 32.21 -19.90
C VAL A 556 27.76 33.38 -20.91
N VAL A 557 26.73 34.24 -20.62
CA VAL A 557 26.57 35.40 -21.54
C VAL A 557 26.89 36.69 -20.78
N GLN A 558 27.28 37.67 -21.63
CA GLN A 558 27.44 39.00 -21.03
C GLN A 558 26.70 40.05 -21.85
N TYR A 559 25.91 40.83 -21.12
CA TYR A 559 25.14 41.88 -21.80
C TYR A 559 25.37 43.22 -21.12
N GLU A 560 24.67 44.35 -21.67
CA GLU A 560 24.95 45.73 -21.19
C GLU A 560 24.46 45.92 -19.74
N ASP A 561 23.46 45.01 -19.34
CA ASP A 561 22.97 45.14 -17.94
C ASP A 561 22.88 43.74 -17.30
N ASN A 562 22.46 43.72 -15.99
CA ASN A 562 22.46 42.41 -15.31
C ASN A 562 21.04 41.82 -15.24
N ASP A 563 20.06 42.51 -15.95
CA ASP A 563 18.67 42.04 -15.78
C ASP A 563 18.21 41.30 -17.06
N TYR A 564 18.90 41.54 -18.14
CA TYR A 564 18.37 41.09 -19.44
C TYR A 564 18.30 39.56 -19.48
N TYR A 565 19.33 38.84 -18.96
CA TYR A 565 19.32 37.37 -19.11
C TYR A 565 18.87 36.70 -17.82
N MET A 566 18.45 37.64 -16.96
CA MET A 566 17.91 37.04 -15.72
C MET A 566 16.69 36.16 -16.01
N ARG A 567 15.78 36.53 -17.01
CA ARG A 567 14.58 35.73 -17.32
C ARG A 567 14.55 35.39 -18.81
N ARG A 568 15.83 35.20 -19.33
CA ARG A 568 15.89 34.77 -20.74
C ARG A 568 16.96 33.69 -20.91
N ASP A 569 16.59 32.73 -21.75
CA ASP A 569 17.58 31.65 -21.93
C ASP A 569 18.63 32.06 -22.96
N PHE A 570 19.54 31.21 -23.39
CA PHE A 570 20.69 31.54 -24.24
C PHE A 570 20.23 32.06 -25.61
N ASN A 571 19.03 31.59 -26.04
CA ASN A 571 18.53 32.06 -27.35
C ASN A 571 17.75 33.38 -27.20
N ARG A 572 17.71 34.02 -26.01
CA ARG A 572 17.08 35.32 -25.71
C ARG A 572 15.56 35.18 -25.64
N LYS A 573 15.18 33.85 -25.43
CA LYS A 573 13.73 33.67 -25.23
C LYS A 573 13.40 33.67 -23.73
N PRO A 574 12.17 34.15 -23.42
CA PRO A 574 11.78 34.17 -22.01
C PRO A 574 11.90 32.78 -21.35
N SER A 575 12.59 32.77 -20.27
CA SER A 575 12.76 31.48 -19.56
C SER A 575 12.94 31.76 -18.07
N LYS A 576 12.23 30.92 -17.21
CA LYS A 576 12.35 31.09 -15.74
C LYS A 576 13.73 30.59 -15.25
N TYR A 577 14.32 29.73 -16.13
CA TYR A 577 15.63 29.18 -15.73
C TYR A 577 16.75 30.17 -16.01
N GLY A 578 16.42 31.10 -17.08
CA GLY A 578 17.48 32.07 -17.45
C GLY A 578 18.74 31.36 -17.94
N VAL A 579 19.89 32.10 -17.99
CA VAL A 579 21.20 31.55 -18.38
C VAL A 579 22.28 32.27 -17.57
N PRO A 580 23.24 31.51 -17.07
CA PRO A 580 24.29 32.20 -16.29
C PRO A 580 24.90 33.38 -17.08
N TRP A 581 25.08 34.50 -16.32
CA TRP A 581 25.57 35.68 -17.04
C TRP A 581 26.68 36.36 -16.22
N LEU A 582 27.62 36.92 -16.97
CA LEU A 582 28.76 37.62 -16.37
C LEU A 582 28.38 39.07 -16.01
N GLU A 583 28.94 39.61 -14.88
CA GLU A 583 28.65 40.98 -14.43
C GLU A 583 28.97 42.00 -15.54
N ALA A 584 27.97 42.89 -15.77
CA ALA A 584 28.06 43.83 -16.92
C ALA A 584 29.30 44.70 -16.83
N ALA A 585 29.76 44.97 -15.58
CA ALA A 585 30.92 45.88 -15.44
C ALA A 585 32.24 45.13 -15.63
N ASP A 586 32.17 43.78 -15.76
CA ASP A 586 33.43 43.04 -15.98
C ASP A 586 33.97 43.26 -17.40
N GLU A 587 35.31 43.39 -17.44
CA GLU A 587 35.96 43.48 -18.76
C GLU A 587 36.62 42.13 -19.09
N MET A 588 36.43 41.65 -20.34
CA MET A 588 36.95 40.30 -20.67
C MET A 588 38.36 40.40 -21.24
N ASN A 589 38.57 41.71 -21.88
CA ASN A 589 39.93 41.93 -22.42
C ASN A 589 40.27 43.42 -22.38
N PRO A 590 41.25 43.89 -21.42
CA PRO A 590 41.97 42.99 -20.50
C PRO A 590 41.05 42.43 -19.41
N GLN A 591 41.38 41.19 -18.95
CA GLN A 591 40.50 40.48 -18.00
C GLN A 591 40.44 41.23 -16.65
N SER A 592 39.17 41.38 -16.18
CA SER A 592 39.01 41.99 -14.85
C SER A 592 39.63 41.12 -13.76
N ALA A 593 40.02 41.75 -12.65
CA ALA A 593 40.68 41.04 -11.53
C ALA A 593 39.73 40.02 -10.89
N ASN A 594 38.38 40.16 -10.94
CA ASN A 594 37.36 39.24 -10.36
C ASN A 594 36.15 39.17 -11.30
N TYR A 595 35.99 37.95 -11.88
CA TYR A 595 34.72 37.74 -12.61
C TYR A 595 33.58 37.39 -11.64
N VAL A 596 32.49 38.09 -11.90
CA VAL A 596 31.31 37.70 -11.09
C VAL A 596 30.24 37.15 -12.03
N ILE A 597 29.90 35.87 -11.70
CA ILE A 597 28.89 35.24 -12.57
C ILE A 597 27.66 34.88 -11.72
N TYR A 598 26.47 35.27 -12.38
CA TYR A 598 25.21 35.04 -11.65
C TYR A 598 24.43 33.90 -12.33
N GLY A 599 23.68 33.13 -11.51
CA GLY A 599 22.76 32.10 -12.05
C GLY A 599 21.62 31.83 -11.07
N HIS A 600 20.53 31.33 -11.70
CA HIS A 600 19.37 31.05 -10.82
C HIS A 600 19.58 29.76 -10.03
N ASN A 601 19.04 29.73 -8.81
CA ASN A 601 19.01 28.52 -7.95
C ASN A 601 17.67 27.79 -8.13
N MET A 602 17.65 26.84 -9.12
CA MET A 602 16.37 26.19 -9.44
C MET A 602 16.17 24.96 -8.55
N THR A 603 14.92 24.68 -8.13
CA THR A 603 14.60 23.60 -7.15
C THR A 603 14.82 22.22 -7.79
N ASP A 604 14.87 22.23 -9.17
CA ASP A 604 15.09 20.89 -9.79
C ASP A 604 16.59 20.66 -10.04
N GLY A 605 17.47 21.60 -9.44
CA GLY A 605 18.92 21.33 -9.45
C GLY A 605 19.61 21.92 -10.69
N GLN A 606 18.92 22.41 -11.79
CA GLN A 606 19.51 23.03 -13.01
C GLN A 606 20.03 24.44 -12.72
N MET A 607 20.84 25.02 -13.66
CA MET A 607 21.57 26.32 -13.50
C MET A 607 22.47 26.27 -12.26
N PHE A 608 22.32 27.11 -11.18
CA PHE A 608 23.29 27.12 -10.06
C PHE A 608 22.65 26.42 -8.86
N GLY A 609 21.57 25.63 -9.11
CA GLY A 609 20.87 24.90 -8.02
C GLY A 609 21.85 24.00 -7.24
N GLU A 610 22.88 23.44 -7.91
CA GLU A 610 23.77 22.48 -7.22
C GLU A 610 24.84 23.18 -6.38
N LEU A 611 24.98 24.56 -6.64
CA LEU A 611 25.95 25.28 -5.79
C LEU A 611 25.52 25.25 -4.31
N MET A 612 24.21 24.91 -4.10
CA MET A 612 23.71 24.89 -2.70
C MET A 612 24.35 23.74 -1.94
N ASN A 613 24.95 22.81 -2.65
CA ASN A 613 25.62 21.70 -1.99
C ASN A 613 26.95 22.12 -1.35
N TYR A 614 27.45 23.42 -1.64
CA TYR A 614 28.73 23.89 -1.06
C TYR A 614 28.45 24.56 0.28
N LYS A 615 27.21 24.59 0.75
CA LYS A 615 26.85 25.47 1.88
C LYS A 615 27.05 24.71 3.19
N GLY A 616 27.56 25.51 4.11
CA GLY A 616 27.51 25.07 5.51
C GLY A 616 28.49 23.91 5.77
N GLN A 617 28.36 23.42 6.91
CA GLN A 617 29.32 22.37 7.36
C GLN A 617 29.14 21.09 6.54
N ASN A 618 27.92 20.78 6.07
CA ASN A 618 27.67 19.54 5.30
C ASN A 618 28.17 19.68 3.85
N GLY A 619 28.57 20.93 3.47
CA GLY A 619 29.06 21.12 2.09
C GLY A 619 30.57 20.85 1.97
N LEU A 620 31.27 20.52 3.13
CA LEU A 620 32.74 20.36 3.11
C LEU A 620 33.13 19.17 2.23
N THR A 621 32.33 18.02 2.35
CA THR A 621 32.68 16.86 1.50
C THR A 621 32.49 17.19 0.02
N PHE A 622 31.37 17.85 -0.23
CA PHE A 622 31.13 18.24 -1.64
C PHE A 622 32.22 19.19 -2.15
N LEU A 623 32.69 20.21 -1.37
CA LEU A 623 33.77 21.13 -1.78
C LEU A 623 35.07 20.37 -1.99
N GLN A 624 35.32 19.28 -1.13
CA GLN A 624 36.58 18.52 -1.30
C GLN A 624 36.55 17.69 -2.59
N GLU A 625 35.31 17.22 -2.99
CA GLU A 625 35.20 16.42 -4.22
C GLU A 625 35.20 17.31 -5.47
N HIS A 626 34.79 18.57 -5.26
CA HIS A 626 34.70 19.45 -6.44
C HIS A 626 35.33 20.80 -6.13
N PRO A 627 36.68 20.93 -5.96
CA PRO A 627 37.37 22.13 -5.48
C PRO A 627 37.75 23.08 -6.62
N ILE A 628 37.36 22.66 -7.91
CA ILE A 628 37.86 23.47 -9.04
C ILE A 628 36.67 24.03 -9.81
N VAL A 629 36.86 25.30 -10.34
CA VAL A 629 35.91 25.90 -11.30
C VAL A 629 36.65 26.15 -12.61
N GLU A 630 36.00 25.58 -13.73
CA GLU A 630 36.57 25.90 -15.06
C GLU A 630 35.70 26.93 -15.79
N PHE A 631 36.41 27.99 -16.14
CA PHE A 631 35.67 28.98 -16.97
C PHE A 631 36.55 29.40 -18.15
N ASP A 632 36.17 28.75 -19.26
CA ASP A 632 36.80 29.20 -20.53
C ASP A 632 36.09 30.44 -21.09
N ASP A 633 36.81 31.53 -20.94
CA ASP A 633 36.11 32.68 -21.57
C ASP A 633 36.46 32.75 -23.06
N VAL A 634 35.88 33.61 -23.68
CA VAL A 634 35.97 33.56 -25.16
C VAL A 634 37.40 33.85 -25.59
N TYR A 635 38.34 34.29 -24.75
CA TYR A 635 39.73 34.61 -25.18
C TYR A 635 40.71 33.60 -24.60
N ARG A 636 40.25 32.94 -23.43
CA ARG A 636 41.30 32.15 -22.74
C ARG A 636 40.65 30.96 -22.03
N ASP A 637 41.49 29.89 -21.81
CA ASP A 637 41.06 28.79 -20.92
C ASP A 637 41.52 29.06 -19.48
N ASN A 638 40.56 28.95 -18.62
CA ASN A 638 40.95 29.31 -17.23
C ASN A 638 40.46 28.22 -16.27
N THR A 639 41.37 27.93 -15.31
CA THR A 639 40.96 27.04 -14.19
C THR A 639 41.20 27.77 -12.86
N TYR A 640 40.16 27.58 -11.96
CA TYR A 640 40.23 28.31 -10.68
C TYR A 640 40.11 27.33 -9.52
N LYS A 641 40.79 27.68 -8.37
CA LYS A 641 40.62 26.89 -7.13
C LYS A 641 39.74 27.63 -6.12
N ILE A 642 38.79 26.84 -5.62
CA ILE A 642 37.82 27.49 -4.70
C ILE A 642 38.49 27.69 -3.34
N PHE A 643 38.40 28.93 -2.84
CA PHE A 643 39.02 29.08 -1.50
C PHE A 643 38.01 29.65 -0.51
N SER A 644 36.78 30.06 -1.02
CA SER A 644 35.82 30.61 -0.05
C SER A 644 34.39 30.32 -0.52
N VAL A 645 33.48 29.86 0.48
CA VAL A 645 32.02 29.74 0.27
C VAL A 645 31.29 30.40 1.44
N PHE A 646 30.28 31.26 1.08
CA PHE A 646 29.62 31.94 2.21
C PHE A 646 28.26 32.45 1.75
N ILE A 647 27.45 32.86 2.82
CA ILE A 647 26.16 33.50 2.46
C ILE A 647 26.21 34.98 2.87
N THR A 648 25.45 35.75 2.13
CA THR A 648 25.36 37.18 2.47
C THR A 648 23.95 37.69 2.10
N ASN A 649 23.56 38.84 2.79
CA ASN A 649 22.24 39.42 2.45
C ASN A 649 22.33 40.31 1.20
N ALA A 650 21.27 40.29 0.47
CA ALA A 650 21.26 41.04 -0.80
C ALA A 650 20.50 42.34 -0.67
N LYS A 651 19.82 42.48 0.54
CA LYS A 651 19.05 43.74 0.74
C LYS A 651 19.46 44.39 2.06
N SER A 652 19.51 45.71 1.97
CA SER A 652 20.04 46.49 3.12
C SER A 652 19.09 46.41 4.31
N GLN A 653 17.83 46.02 3.99
CA GLN A 653 16.87 45.94 5.11
C GLN A 653 17.24 44.79 6.07
N TYR A 654 18.13 43.91 5.68
CA TYR A 654 18.50 42.79 6.56
C TYR A 654 19.93 42.97 7.08
N GLY A 655 20.38 44.22 7.16
CA GLY A 655 21.71 44.55 7.69
C GLY A 655 22.66 45.04 6.58
N GLU A 656 23.93 45.42 7.05
CA GLU A 656 24.93 45.90 6.07
C GLU A 656 25.18 44.84 4.98
N VAL A 657 25.04 45.36 3.58
CA VAL A 657 25.19 44.42 2.44
C VAL A 657 26.67 44.39 2.02
N PHE A 658 27.20 43.22 1.97
CA PHE A 658 28.56 43.01 1.40
C PHE A 658 28.49 42.97 -0.13
N TYR A 659 28.88 44.10 -0.72
CA TYR A 659 28.70 44.26 -2.18
C TYR A 659 29.88 43.61 -2.92
N TYR A 660 29.84 42.31 -2.91
CA TYR A 660 30.95 41.60 -3.58
C TYR A 660 30.85 41.77 -5.10
N ASN A 661 29.68 42.09 -5.63
CA ASN A 661 29.50 42.23 -7.09
C ASN A 661 30.12 43.52 -7.62
N GLU A 662 30.54 44.45 -6.72
CA GLU A 662 31.20 45.69 -7.19
C GLU A 662 32.72 45.53 -7.15
N ALA A 663 33.14 44.36 -6.67
CA ALA A 663 34.59 44.17 -6.56
C ALA A 663 35.12 43.43 -7.79
N THR A 664 34.95 44.08 -9.01
CA THR A 664 35.41 43.43 -10.27
C THR A 664 36.86 43.84 -10.57
N ASP A 665 37.24 45.13 -10.33
CA ASP A 665 38.65 45.59 -10.39
C ASP A 665 38.97 46.42 -9.14
N PHE A 666 40.24 46.28 -8.72
CA PHE A 666 40.59 46.89 -7.41
C PHE A 666 41.53 48.08 -7.66
N ALA A 667 41.22 49.21 -6.82
CA ALA A 667 41.97 50.47 -7.02
C ALA A 667 43.47 50.28 -6.71
N ASP A 668 43.75 49.39 -5.70
CA ASP A 668 45.16 49.15 -5.30
C ASP A 668 45.24 47.83 -4.53
N ASP A 669 46.49 47.40 -4.21
CA ASP A 669 46.71 46.10 -3.54
C ASP A 669 46.03 46.03 -2.17
N ALA A 670 45.92 47.26 -1.49
CA ALA A 670 45.26 47.26 -0.17
C ALA A 670 43.76 46.94 -0.30
N ALA A 671 43.13 47.46 -1.39
CA ALA A 671 41.68 47.21 -1.59
C ALA A 671 41.43 45.73 -1.94
N PHE A 672 42.36 45.10 -2.70
CA PHE A 672 42.26 43.65 -3.03
C PHE A 672 42.42 42.80 -1.77
N THR A 673 43.40 43.14 -0.98
CA THR A 673 43.65 42.35 0.24
C THR A 673 42.46 42.47 1.22
N ALA A 674 41.91 43.72 1.32
CA ALA A 674 40.75 43.89 2.22
C ALA A 674 39.55 43.06 1.74
N PHE A 675 39.36 42.99 0.43
CA PHE A 675 38.24 42.22 -0.11
C PHE A 675 38.45 40.72 0.17
N VAL A 676 39.68 40.25 -0.08
CA VAL A 676 39.95 38.81 0.12
C VAL A 676 39.78 38.46 1.60
N GLN A 677 40.23 39.38 2.46
CA GLN A 677 40.03 39.10 3.90
C GLN A 677 38.54 39.04 4.26
N GLU A 678 37.74 39.94 3.70
CA GLU A 678 36.29 39.90 3.99
C GLU A 678 35.66 38.59 3.50
N VAL A 679 36.15 38.12 2.33
CA VAL A 679 35.60 36.87 1.76
C VAL A 679 36.05 35.68 2.64
N LYS A 680 37.27 35.68 3.13
CA LYS A 680 37.76 34.57 3.97
C LYS A 680 37.06 34.57 5.34
N ASP A 681 36.85 35.82 5.91
CA ASP A 681 36.19 35.88 7.24
C ASP A 681 34.75 35.36 7.16
N ARG A 682 34.17 35.39 5.97
CA ARG A 682 32.75 34.98 5.87
C ARG A 682 32.64 33.52 5.43
N SER A 683 33.75 33.03 5.02
CA SER A 683 33.71 31.68 4.41
C SER A 683 33.41 30.62 5.48
N TYR A 684 32.59 29.64 4.94
CA TYR A 684 32.31 28.50 5.84
C TYR A 684 33.60 27.71 6.10
N TYR A 685 34.59 27.93 5.16
CA TYR A 685 35.74 27.01 5.23
C TYR A 685 37.04 27.82 5.26
N ASP A 686 38.10 27.14 5.99
CA ASP A 686 39.47 27.63 5.82
C ASP A 686 40.22 26.74 4.81
N SER A 687 40.82 27.45 3.78
CA SER A 687 41.54 26.66 2.74
C SER A 687 43.02 27.07 2.73
N ASN A 688 43.85 26.03 2.19
CA ASN A 688 45.28 26.38 2.05
C ASN A 688 45.56 27.09 0.73
N VAL A 689 44.54 27.54 0.04
CA VAL A 689 44.79 28.30 -1.21
C VAL A 689 45.25 29.73 -0.89
N ASP A 690 46.47 29.97 -1.33
CA ASP A 690 47.01 31.32 -1.06
C ASP A 690 46.52 32.33 -2.12
N VAL A 691 46.03 33.58 -1.59
CA VAL A 691 45.54 34.61 -2.53
C VAL A 691 46.34 35.90 -2.28
N GLN A 692 47.00 36.40 -3.46
CA GLN A 692 47.84 37.61 -3.33
C GLN A 692 47.42 38.66 -4.37
N PRO A 693 47.81 39.95 -4.02
CA PRO A 693 47.49 40.98 -5.03
C PRO A 693 48.09 40.66 -6.40
N GLY A 694 47.24 40.75 -7.42
CA GLY A 694 47.67 40.41 -8.80
C GLY A 694 46.98 39.13 -9.27
N ASP A 695 46.41 38.37 -8.30
CA ASP A 695 45.67 37.14 -8.71
C ASP A 695 44.32 37.52 -9.34
N HIS A 696 43.89 36.54 -10.19
CA HIS A 696 42.54 36.75 -10.78
C HIS A 696 41.53 35.80 -10.12
N LEU A 697 40.36 36.42 -9.78
CA LEU A 697 39.34 35.64 -9.04
C LEU A 697 38.10 35.46 -9.91
N ILE A 698 37.39 34.31 -9.49
CA ILE A 698 36.03 34.17 -10.06
C ILE A 698 35.03 33.95 -8.91
N THR A 699 33.87 34.76 -9.06
CA THR A 699 32.84 34.69 -8.00
C THR A 699 31.51 34.23 -8.63
N LEU A 700 31.05 33.09 -8.06
CA LEU A 700 29.70 32.62 -8.49
C LEU A 700 28.64 32.95 -7.44
N SER A 701 27.50 33.45 -7.96
CA SER A 701 26.50 33.97 -7.00
C SER A 701 25.11 33.48 -7.42
N THR A 702 24.35 32.81 -6.39
CA THR A 702 22.93 32.43 -6.65
C THR A 702 22.09 32.65 -5.38
N CYS A 703 20.71 32.64 -5.60
CA CYS A 703 19.78 32.90 -4.44
C CYS A 703 19.79 31.74 -3.48
N SER A 704 19.63 32.02 -2.20
CA SER A 704 19.42 31.04 -1.13
C SER A 704 18.10 31.33 -0.42
N TYR A 705 17.20 30.22 -0.18
CA TYR A 705 15.81 30.50 0.25
C TYR A 705 15.59 29.97 1.67
N GLU A 706 16.57 29.68 2.40
CA GLU A 706 16.54 29.03 3.72
C GLU A 706 16.16 30.02 4.82
N PHE A 707 15.83 31.32 4.58
CA PHE A 707 15.52 32.25 5.69
C PHE A 707 14.36 33.15 5.28
N GLY A 708 13.10 32.57 4.49
CA GLY A 708 11.83 33.34 4.28
C GLY A 708 11.28 33.10 2.88
N PRO A 709 9.77 33.54 2.56
CA PRO A 709 9.00 32.98 1.45
C PRO A 709 9.67 33.26 0.09
N VAL A 710 9.68 32.22 -0.87
CA VAL A 710 10.07 32.00 -2.28
C VAL A 710 9.50 33.11 -3.15
N SER A 711 10.22 34.43 -3.09
CA SER A 711 9.89 35.36 -4.19
C SER A 711 11.11 35.57 -5.09
N ASP A 712 11.04 35.85 -6.42
CA ASP A 712 12.09 36.25 -7.39
C ASP A 712 13.03 37.29 -6.80
N ASP A 713 12.86 37.69 -5.44
CA ASP A 713 13.73 38.69 -4.79
C ASP A 713 14.36 38.10 -3.53
N ALA A 714 15.10 36.92 -3.76
CA ALA A 714 15.76 36.26 -2.62
C ALA A 714 16.66 37.25 -1.86
N HIS A 715 16.48 37.42 -0.60
CA HIS A 715 17.23 38.44 0.17
C HIS A 715 18.51 37.84 0.75
N VAL A 716 18.83 36.49 0.32
CA VAL A 716 20.14 35.92 0.74
C VAL A 716 20.79 35.28 -0.49
N ARG A 717 22.20 35.42 -0.51
CA ARG A 717 22.98 34.84 -1.66
C ARG A 717 23.99 33.86 -1.13
N THR A 718 24.01 32.83 -1.85
CA THR A 718 25.19 31.96 -1.69
C THR A 718 26.28 32.31 -2.71
N VAL A 719 27.54 32.48 -2.11
CA VAL A 719 28.61 33.01 -2.98
C VAL A 719 29.81 32.08 -2.85
N ILE A 720 30.33 31.70 -4.10
CA ILE A 720 31.57 30.89 -4.14
C ILE A 720 32.66 31.70 -4.85
N VAL A 721 33.85 31.71 -4.14
CA VAL A 721 34.93 32.49 -4.74
C VAL A 721 36.14 31.57 -4.94
N ALA A 722 36.70 31.75 -6.23
CA ALA A 722 37.85 30.88 -6.53
C ALA A 722 38.97 31.70 -7.16
N ARG A 723 40.22 31.17 -7.00
CA ARG A 723 41.39 31.90 -7.51
C ARG A 723 41.97 31.14 -8.72
N LYS A 724 42.39 31.97 -9.70
CA LYS A 724 42.91 31.34 -10.91
C LYS A 724 44.22 30.60 -10.60
N VAL A 725 44.38 29.45 -11.32
CA VAL A 725 45.58 28.64 -11.08
C VAL A 725 46.79 29.33 -11.73
N ARG A 726 47.91 29.45 -10.97
CA ARG A 726 49.14 30.08 -11.51
C ARG A 726 49.96 29.06 -12.29
N PRO A 727 50.78 29.65 -13.17
CA PRO A 727 51.67 28.72 -13.88
C PRO A 727 52.55 27.90 -12.92
N GLY A 728 52.49 26.48 -13.09
CA GLY A 728 53.33 25.58 -12.26
C GLY A 728 52.49 24.93 -11.14
N GLU A 729 51.17 25.41 -10.85
CA GLU A 729 50.29 24.79 -9.83
C GLU A 729 49.43 23.70 -10.47
N LYS A 730 49.10 22.72 -9.62
CA LYS A 730 48.20 21.66 -10.13
C LYS A 730 46.81 22.22 -10.43
N ASP A 731 46.28 21.82 -11.56
CA ASP A 731 45.00 22.44 -12.00
C ASP A 731 43.83 21.48 -11.74
N ASP A 732 44.07 20.40 -10.95
CA ASP A 732 42.97 19.42 -10.72
C ASP A 732 42.48 19.50 -9.27
N GLY A 733 43.12 20.49 -8.49
CA GLY A 733 42.58 20.78 -7.15
C GLY A 733 43.04 19.76 -6.10
N SER A 734 43.89 18.72 -6.48
CA SER A 734 44.34 17.66 -5.55
C SER A 734 45.22 18.22 -4.44
N ASP A 735 45.69 19.44 -4.65
CA ASP A 735 46.58 20.00 -3.60
C ASP A 735 45.82 20.97 -2.71
N VAL A 736 44.48 21.03 -2.85
CA VAL A 736 43.74 22.00 -2.02
C VAL A 736 43.13 21.23 -0.84
N SER A 737 43.25 21.81 0.36
CA SER A 737 42.62 21.23 1.55
C SER A 737 41.71 22.25 2.25
N TYR A 738 40.67 21.74 2.81
CA TYR A 738 39.71 22.66 3.46
C TYR A 738 39.45 22.19 4.90
N GLN A 739 39.26 23.21 5.77
CA GLN A 739 38.79 22.91 7.14
C GLN A 739 37.60 23.81 7.48
N TRP A 740 36.76 23.22 8.26
CA TRP A 740 35.57 24.00 8.67
C TRP A 740 36.00 25.23 9.50
N ASN A 741 35.39 26.37 9.13
CA ASN A 741 35.63 27.62 9.90
C ASN A 741 34.46 27.88 10.85
N PRO A 742 34.64 27.67 12.18
CA PRO A 742 33.53 27.81 13.15
C PRO A 742 33.23 29.28 13.46
N ASP A 743 34.13 30.17 13.00
CA ASP A 743 33.93 31.60 13.34
C ASP A 743 33.62 32.42 12.09
N TYR A 744 32.96 31.84 11.17
CA TYR A 744 32.71 32.61 9.93
C TYR A 744 31.67 33.70 10.20
N LYS A 745 31.86 34.75 9.55
CA LYS A 745 31.01 35.95 9.74
C LYS A 745 29.70 35.81 8.96
N LEU A 746 28.46 35.85 9.70
CA LEU A 746 27.15 35.84 9.01
C LEU A 746 26.62 37.27 8.86
N PRO A 747 25.69 37.43 7.86
CA PRO A 747 25.08 38.76 7.81
C PRO A 747 24.36 39.12 9.13
N PRO A 748 24.43 40.42 9.60
CA PRO A 748 23.81 40.92 10.84
C PRO A 748 22.32 40.52 10.92
N GLY A 749 21.89 39.70 12.09
CA GLY A 749 20.46 39.33 12.26
C GLY A 749 20.23 37.86 11.87
N PHE A 750 21.34 37.14 11.33
CA PHE A 750 21.24 35.71 10.97
C PHE A 750 22.02 34.88 12.01
N VAL A 751 21.23 34.09 13.01
CA VAL A 751 21.94 33.32 14.06
C VAL A 751 21.96 31.84 13.64
N THR A 752 23.04 31.09 14.03
CA THR A 752 23.21 29.63 13.78
C THR A 752 22.26 28.83 14.68
N GLY A 753 20.87 28.50 14.19
CA GLY A 753 19.90 27.62 14.91
C GLY A 753 18.56 28.33 15.12
N GLY A 754 17.66 28.64 14.10
CA GLY A 754 16.18 28.70 13.97
C GLY A 754 15.63 30.07 14.40
N THR A 755 15.13 31.01 13.47
CA THR A 755 14.21 32.06 12.99
C THR A 755 14.86 33.44 13.12
N ALA A 756 15.11 34.16 12.01
CA ALA A 756 15.45 35.59 11.79
C ALA A 756 14.52 36.51 12.58
N ALA A 757 14.82 37.14 13.85
CA ALA A 757 14.14 38.24 14.59
C ALA A 757 14.06 39.50 13.74
N VAL A 758 12.71 39.84 13.07
CA VAL A 758 12.35 41.13 12.42
C VAL A 758 12.28 42.23 13.50
N GLN A 759 13.40 43.05 13.80
CA GLN A 759 13.35 44.43 14.35
C GLN A 759 13.53 45.45 13.22
N ALA A 760 12.28 46.23 12.76
CA ALA A 760 12.06 47.48 12.00
C ALA A 760 13.12 48.54 12.36
N ALA A 761 14.18 48.60 11.40
CA ALA A 761 14.94 49.87 11.35
C ALA A 761 15.18 50.26 9.89
N ALA A 762 14.44 51.26 9.20
CA ALA A 762 14.53 52.38 8.23
C ALA A 762 15.96 52.54 7.70
N PRO A 763 16.05 52.99 6.34
CA PRO A 763 16.51 52.51 5.02
C PRO A 763 17.98 52.87 4.77
N ALA A 764 18.76 51.69 4.49
CA ALA A 764 19.88 52.08 3.58
C ALA A 764 20.64 50.82 3.16
N SER A 765 20.35 50.37 1.90
CA SER A 765 21.18 50.27 0.68
C SER A 765 21.72 48.84 0.52
N MET A 766 20.94 48.04 -0.26
CA MET A 766 21.00 47.05 -1.36
C MET A 766 22.22 46.14 -1.22
N PRO A 767 22.15 44.92 -1.81
CA PRO A 767 21.42 43.71 -2.22
C PRO A 767 22.30 42.48 -2.26
N ALA A 768 21.87 41.22 -1.85
CA ALA A 768 21.36 40.19 -2.80
C ALA A 768 22.31 38.99 -2.76
N SER A 769 21.81 37.79 -2.35
CA SER A 769 21.31 36.67 -3.18
C SER A 769 22.38 35.56 -3.29
N ALA A 770 22.05 34.34 -2.63
CA ALA A 770 21.56 33.09 -3.20
C ALA A 770 22.71 32.15 -3.56
N SER A 771 22.75 31.04 -2.82
CA SER A 771 22.43 29.63 -3.09
C SER A 771 23.37 29.03 -4.14
N SER A 772 23.88 28.00 -3.71
CA SER A 772 23.68 26.55 -3.88
C SER A 772 24.70 26.00 -4.90
N THR A 773 25.41 25.23 -4.26
CA THR A 773 26.02 23.92 -4.71
C THR A 773 25.40 23.46 -6.04
N PRO A 774 25.72 22.53 -6.70
CA PRO A 774 25.82 21.09 -6.41
C PRO A 774 26.52 20.32 -7.53
N ALA A 775 27.14 19.39 -7.22
CA ALA A 775 27.18 17.91 -7.19
C ALA A 775 27.43 17.39 -8.61
N SER A 776 28.19 16.43 -8.68
CA SER A 776 28.37 14.96 -8.69
C SER A 776 28.44 14.44 -10.13
N SER A 777 29.11 13.46 -10.31
CA SER A 777 29.07 11.99 -10.18
C SER A 777 29.89 11.35 -11.31
N ALA A 778 30.57 10.34 -11.08
CA ALA A 778 30.79 8.88 -11.00
C ALA A 778 31.49 8.39 -12.27
N PRO A 779 31.69 7.10 -12.50
CA PRO A 779 31.25 5.73 -12.18
C PRO A 779 32.35 4.70 -12.47
N VAL A 780 32.24 3.48 -12.11
CA VAL A 780 31.66 2.17 -12.50
C VAL A 780 32.73 1.09 -12.28
N THR A 781 32.42 -0.11 -12.04
CA THR A 781 31.85 -1.47 -12.16
C THR A 781 32.98 -2.50 -12.07
N VAL A 782 32.77 -3.74 -11.70
CA VAL A 782 32.28 -5.04 -12.20
C VAL A 782 33.02 -6.16 -11.46
N ASN A 783 32.50 -7.35 -11.33
CA ASN A 783 32.04 -8.70 -11.67
C ASN A 783 33.02 -9.75 -11.14
N THR A 784 32.68 -10.97 -10.82
CA THR A 784 32.25 -12.33 -11.21
C THR A 784 33.05 -13.36 -10.41
N GLN A 785 32.57 -14.51 -10.13
CA GLN A 785 32.28 -15.91 -10.48
C GLN A 785 33.12 -16.84 -9.60
N THR A 786 32.69 -18.03 -9.22
CA THR A 786 32.55 -19.46 -9.55
C THR A 786 33.15 -20.30 -8.41
N ALA A 787 32.59 -21.50 -8.06
CA ALA A 787 32.78 -22.95 -8.28
C ALA A 787 32.93 -23.66 -6.92
N ALA A 788 32.16 -24.79 -6.69
CA ALA A 788 32.39 -26.25 -6.70
C ALA A 788 32.47 -26.79 -5.26
N ALA A 789 31.60 -27.72 -4.90
CA ALA A 789 31.64 -29.19 -4.75
C ALA A 789 32.04 -29.57 -3.31
N GLN A 790 31.16 -30.33 -2.58
CA GLN A 790 31.34 -31.73 -2.15
C GLN A 790 31.12 -31.84 -0.64
N ALA A 791 30.09 -32.56 -0.30
CA ALA A 791 30.19 -33.92 0.26
C ALA A 791 29.67 -33.94 1.70
N GLU A 792 28.53 -34.67 1.81
CA GLU A 792 28.43 -36.08 2.25
C GLU A 792 28.17 -36.15 3.77
N ALA A 793 26.95 -36.63 4.05
CA ALA A 793 26.67 -38.04 4.41
C ALA A 793 26.29 -38.14 5.88
N ALA A 794 25.04 -38.56 6.07
CA ALA A 794 24.77 -39.96 6.46
C ALA A 794 23.89 -40.00 7.72
N SER A 795 22.72 -40.50 7.44
CA SER A 795 22.40 -41.90 7.80
C SER A 795 21.03 -41.94 8.50
N LYS A 796 20.13 -42.68 7.79
CA LYS A 796 19.77 -44.10 7.93
C LYS A 796 18.28 -44.22 8.28
N ALA A 797 17.60 -44.76 7.29
CA ALA A 797 17.12 -46.02 6.67
C ALA A 797 16.32 -46.85 7.68
N ALA A 798 15.15 -47.19 7.25
CA ALA A 798 14.82 -48.52 6.67
C ALA A 798 13.47 -48.99 7.20
N SER A 799 12.65 -49.31 6.21
CA SER A 799 12.44 -50.67 5.67
C SER A 799 10.95 -50.89 5.39
N ASP A 800 10.77 -51.31 4.06
CA ASP A 800 10.72 -52.63 3.40
C ASP A 800 9.32 -52.88 2.83
N ALA A 801 9.24 -53.13 1.46
CA ALA A 801 9.48 -54.26 0.54
C ALA A 801 8.15 -54.93 0.17
N ALA A 802 7.98 -55.12 -1.16
CA ALA A 802 8.02 -56.43 -1.85
C ALA A 802 7.34 -56.29 -3.22
N ALA A 803 8.16 -56.56 -4.34
CA ALA A 803 8.51 -57.77 -5.10
C ALA A 803 7.57 -57.95 -6.29
N SER A 804 8.13 -57.98 -7.58
CA SER A 804 8.76 -58.86 -8.59
C SER A 804 7.71 -59.78 -9.22
N LYS A 805 7.73 -59.78 -10.58
CA LYS A 805 8.36 -60.70 -11.54
C LYS A 805 7.31 -61.64 -12.16
N ALA A 806 7.15 -61.49 -13.50
CA ALA A 806 7.68 -62.43 -14.52
C ALA A 806 6.51 -62.95 -15.37
N ALA A 807 6.70 -62.62 -16.60
CA ALA A 807 7.17 -63.64 -17.56
C ALA A 807 6.55 -63.37 -18.94
N ALA A 808 7.33 -62.88 -19.89
CA ALA A 808 8.28 -63.35 -20.91
C ALA A 808 7.55 -64.20 -21.96
N GLU A 809 7.50 -63.69 -23.16
CA GLU A 809 8.56 -64.15 -24.09
C GLU A 809 8.01 -64.10 -25.53
N ALA A 810 8.55 -63.30 -26.24
CA ALA A 810 9.24 -64.05 -27.32
C ALA A 810 9.71 -63.06 -28.39
N ALA A 811 10.95 -62.65 -28.44
CA ALA A 811 12.14 -63.09 -29.21
C ALA A 811 11.87 -63.05 -30.71
N SER A 812 12.43 -62.18 -31.53
CA SER A 812 13.41 -62.55 -32.59
C SER A 812 12.81 -62.24 -33.97
N LYS A 813 13.28 -61.24 -34.68
CA LYS A 813 13.81 -61.55 -36.03
C LYS A 813 13.02 -60.76 -37.08
N ALA A 814 13.48 -59.60 -37.46
CA ALA A 814 14.03 -59.47 -38.83
C ALA A 814 13.61 -60.65 -39.72
N ALA A 815 12.44 -60.58 -40.39
CA ALA A 815 12.37 -61.01 -41.81
C ALA A 815 10.93 -61.40 -42.15
N SER A 816 10.16 -60.59 -42.53
CA SER A 816 9.64 -61.19 -43.79
C SER A 816 9.60 -60.13 -44.91
N ASP A 817 10.82 -59.63 -45.35
CA ASP A 817 11.34 -59.46 -46.72
C ASP A 817 10.83 -60.57 -47.65
N ALA A 818 9.81 -60.35 -48.32
CA ALA A 818 10.21 -60.55 -49.74
C ALA A 818 9.12 -61.36 -50.48
N ALA A 819 8.00 -60.73 -50.75
CA ALA A 819 7.55 -61.07 -52.13
C ALA A 819 6.22 -60.36 -52.41
N ALA A 820 6.32 -59.06 -52.39
CA ALA A 820 5.46 -58.56 -53.50
C ALA A 820 6.00 -57.21 -54.00
N SER A 821 7.46 -57.18 -54.07
CA SER A 821 8.48 -56.68 -55.02
C SER A 821 8.28 -57.30 -56.41
N LYS A 822 7.13 -56.99 -57.03
CA LYS A 822 7.26 -57.05 -58.50
C LYS A 822 6.07 -56.34 -59.15
N ALA A 823 5.52 -55.25 -58.41
CA ALA A 823 4.63 -54.26 -59.05
C ALA A 823 4.95 -52.85 -58.52
N ALA A 824 6.20 -52.69 -57.82
CA ALA A 824 6.83 -51.46 -57.29
C ALA A 824 8.17 -51.23 -58.00
N ALA A 825 8.47 -52.00 -59.14
CA ALA A 825 9.71 -51.89 -59.95
C ALA A 825 9.35 -51.51 -61.39
N GLU A 826 8.15 -50.81 -61.63
CA GLU A 826 7.84 -50.19 -62.94
C GLU A 826 7.08 -48.88 -62.74
N ALA A 827 7.07 -48.30 -61.45
CA ALA A 827 6.55 -46.94 -61.14
C ALA A 827 7.63 -46.14 -60.41
N ALA A 828 8.94 -46.71 -60.20
CA ALA A 828 10.14 -46.14 -59.56
C ALA A 828 11.21 -45.87 -60.62
N SER A 829 10.91 -45.99 -61.99
CA SER A 829 11.88 -45.68 -63.07
C SER A 829 11.34 -44.56 -63.96
N LYS A 830 10.21 -43.81 -63.52
CA LYS A 830 9.71 -42.57 -64.15
C LYS A 830 9.59 -41.46 -63.10
N ALA A 831 9.96 -41.66 -61.78
CA ALA A 831 10.05 -40.67 -60.68
C ALA A 831 11.52 -40.46 -60.29
N ALA A 832 12.54 -41.21 -60.92
CA ALA A 832 13.99 -41.11 -60.65
C ALA A 832 14.69 -40.39 -61.81
N SER A 833 13.94 -39.90 -62.85
CA SER A 833 14.59 -39.11 -63.94
C SER A 833 14.04 -37.68 -63.94
N ASP A 834 13.04 -37.30 -62.97
CA ASP A 834 12.52 -35.93 -62.75
C ASP A 834 12.94 -35.43 -61.36
N ALA A 835 13.68 -36.23 -60.48
CA ALA A 835 14.26 -35.91 -59.16
C ALA A 835 15.79 -35.76 -59.29
N ALA A 836 16.44 -36.06 -60.52
CA ALA A 836 17.89 -35.92 -60.73
C ALA A 836 18.20 -34.63 -61.51
N ALA A 837 17.09 -33.82 -61.96
CA ALA A 837 17.31 -32.51 -62.63
C ALA A 837 16.86 -31.37 -61.71
N SER A 838 16.24 -31.62 -60.44
CA SER A 838 15.86 -30.68 -59.37
C SER A 838 16.79 -30.84 -58.15
N LYS A 839 17.75 -31.81 -58.12
CA LYS A 839 18.77 -32.03 -57.08
C LYS A 839 20.13 -31.53 -57.56
N ALA A 840 20.33 -31.27 -58.88
CA ALA A 840 21.59 -30.70 -59.41
C ALA A 840 21.50 -29.17 -59.50
N ALA A 841 20.22 -28.52 -59.38
CA ALA A 841 20.00 -27.05 -59.33
C ALA A 841 19.88 -26.58 -57.87
N ALA A 842 19.67 -27.48 -56.86
CA ALA A 842 19.55 -27.24 -55.39
C ALA A 842 20.90 -27.52 -54.71
N GLU A 843 21.87 -28.21 -55.40
CA GLU A 843 23.22 -28.48 -54.86
C GLU A 843 24.22 -27.45 -55.38
N ALA A 844 23.86 -26.66 -56.45
CA ALA A 844 24.71 -25.56 -56.95
C ALA A 844 24.32 -24.23 -56.28
N ALA A 845 23.05 -24.11 -55.62
CA ALA A 845 22.56 -22.93 -54.85
C ALA A 845 22.87 -23.09 -53.36
N SER A 846 23.21 -24.32 -52.85
CA SER A 846 23.58 -24.64 -51.46
C SER A 846 25.10 -24.61 -51.29
N LYS A 847 25.90 -24.71 -52.43
CA LYS A 847 27.37 -24.59 -52.39
C LYS A 847 27.81 -23.13 -52.56
N ALA A 848 26.92 -22.19 -53.14
CA ALA A 848 27.21 -20.74 -53.27
C ALA A 848 26.76 -19.99 -52.00
N ALA A 849 25.83 -20.58 -51.13
CA ALA A 849 25.35 -20.01 -49.85
C ALA A 849 26.21 -20.51 -48.69
N SER A 850 26.95 -21.64 -48.87
CA SER A 850 27.86 -22.19 -47.84
C SER A 850 29.27 -21.60 -48.00
N ASP A 851 29.59 -21.07 -49.21
CA ASP A 851 30.90 -20.41 -49.42
C ASP A 851 30.83 -18.93 -49.05
N ALA A 852 29.59 -18.28 -48.99
CA ALA A 852 29.39 -16.89 -48.54
C ALA A 852 29.20 -16.84 -47.02
N ALA A 853 28.80 -18.00 -46.36
CA ALA A 853 28.63 -18.11 -44.89
C ALA A 853 29.94 -18.53 -44.23
N ALA A 854 30.86 -19.14 -45.02
CA ALA A 854 32.19 -19.53 -44.48
C ALA A 854 33.18 -18.37 -44.61
N SER A 855 32.90 -17.34 -45.52
CA SER A 855 33.76 -16.15 -45.67
C SER A 855 33.33 -15.04 -44.69
N LYS A 856 32.09 -15.06 -44.22
CA LYS A 856 31.56 -14.14 -43.19
C LYS A 856 31.87 -14.68 -41.79
N ALA A 857 32.02 -16.01 -41.60
CA ALA A 857 32.36 -16.63 -40.31
C ALA A 857 33.88 -16.60 -40.07
N ALA A 858 34.65 -16.50 -41.18
CA ALA A 858 36.12 -16.39 -41.05
C ALA A 858 36.53 -14.92 -40.82
N ALA A 859 35.67 -13.92 -41.26
CA ALA A 859 35.94 -12.47 -41.02
C ALA A 859 35.46 -12.06 -39.62
N GLU A 860 34.49 -12.83 -39.06
CA GLU A 860 33.97 -12.55 -37.70
C GLU A 860 34.81 -13.28 -36.65
N ALA A 861 35.49 -14.37 -37.08
CA ALA A 861 36.41 -15.08 -36.17
C ALA A 861 37.77 -14.39 -36.11
N ALA A 862 38.10 -13.62 -37.20
CA ALA A 862 39.38 -12.86 -37.22
C ALA A 862 39.22 -11.53 -36.45
N GLN A 863 37.96 -11.03 -36.38
CA GLN A 863 37.65 -9.81 -35.61
C GLN A 863 37.46 -10.15 -34.12
N ALA A 864 37.05 -11.40 -33.84
CA ALA A 864 36.87 -11.84 -32.43
C ALA A 864 38.22 -12.26 -31.83
N SER A 865 39.15 -12.66 -32.69
CA SER A 865 40.50 -13.01 -32.21
C SER A 865 41.37 -11.77 -32.00
N ARG A 866 41.09 -10.65 -32.78
CA ARG A 866 41.80 -9.36 -32.61
C ARG A 866 41.27 -8.59 -31.39
N GLN A 867 39.99 -8.89 -31.07
CA GLN A 867 39.36 -8.23 -29.89
C GLN A 867 39.71 -9.00 -28.61
N ALA A 868 40.02 -10.32 -28.80
CA ALA A 868 40.42 -11.14 -27.63
C ALA A 868 41.91 -10.92 -27.31
N ALA A 869 42.70 -10.56 -28.36
CA ALA A 869 44.14 -10.28 -28.15
C ALA A 869 44.34 -8.88 -27.56
N GLU A 870 43.37 -7.96 -27.85
CA GLU A 870 43.45 -6.59 -27.29
C GLU A 870 42.90 -6.54 -25.86
N GLU A 871 42.04 -7.54 -25.57
CA GLU A 871 41.47 -7.65 -24.21
C GLU A 871 42.43 -8.42 -23.30
N ALA A 872 43.21 -9.28 -23.89
CA ALA A 872 44.22 -10.02 -23.08
C ALA A 872 45.43 -9.13 -22.79
N SER A 873 45.72 -8.17 -23.67
CA SER A 873 46.82 -7.20 -23.45
C SER A 873 46.41 -6.11 -22.47
N ARG A 874 45.12 -5.81 -22.41
CA ARG A 874 44.58 -4.80 -21.47
C ARG A 874 44.43 -5.40 -20.06
N LYS A 875 44.21 -6.76 -20.03
CA LYS A 875 44.04 -7.41 -18.71
C LYS A 875 45.42 -7.71 -18.10
N ALA A 876 46.46 -7.85 -19.01
CA ALA A 876 47.84 -8.07 -18.52
C ALA A 876 48.47 -6.76 -18.03
N SER A 877 48.00 -5.58 -18.59
CA SER A 877 48.50 -4.26 -18.15
C SER A 877 47.78 -3.78 -16.89
N GLU A 878 46.55 -4.39 -16.69
CA GLU A 878 45.75 -4.02 -15.50
C GLU A 878 46.14 -4.89 -14.29
N GLN A 879 46.67 -6.10 -14.64
CA GLN A 879 47.15 -6.98 -13.56
C GLN A 879 48.57 -6.57 -13.12
N ALA A 880 49.34 -5.93 -14.01
CA ALA A 880 50.69 -5.43 -13.67
C ALA A 880 50.60 -4.10 -12.90
N GLU A 881 49.47 -3.36 -13.07
CA GLU A 881 49.26 -2.07 -12.36
C GLU A 881 48.59 -2.31 -11.00
N SER A 882 47.87 -3.46 -10.87
CA SER A 882 47.22 -3.83 -9.59
C SER A 882 48.22 -4.49 -8.65
N SER A 883 49.25 -5.16 -9.23
CA SER A 883 50.33 -5.75 -8.41
C SER A 883 51.34 -4.68 -7.97
N ARG A 884 51.42 -3.55 -8.76
CA ARG A 884 52.31 -2.41 -8.40
C ARG A 884 51.64 -1.52 -7.35
N ILE A 885 50.27 -1.50 -7.33
CA ILE A 885 49.51 -0.67 -6.38
C ILE A 885 49.34 -1.45 -5.06
N ALA A 886 49.41 -2.82 -5.16
CA ALA A 886 49.31 -3.65 -3.93
C ALA A 886 50.67 -3.71 -3.22
N SER A 887 51.82 -3.52 -4.01
CA SER A 887 53.16 -3.49 -3.41
C SER A 887 53.49 -2.10 -2.85
N GLU A 888 52.72 -1.02 -3.34
CA GLU A 888 52.94 0.37 -2.85
C GLU A 888 52.03 0.67 -1.66
N GLU A 889 50.94 -0.22 -1.55
CA GLU A 889 49.99 -0.09 -0.42
C GLU A 889 50.46 -0.94 0.77
N ALA A 890 51.30 -2.01 0.46
CA ALA A 890 51.89 -2.83 1.54
C ALA A 890 53.13 -2.14 2.12
N GLU A 891 53.77 -1.19 1.32
CA GLU A 891 54.93 -0.41 1.79
C GLU A 891 54.48 0.88 2.52
N ALA A 892 53.21 1.35 2.23
CA ALA A 892 52.63 2.56 2.90
C ALA A 892 51.93 2.15 4.20
N SER A 893 51.57 0.83 4.35
CA SER A 893 50.94 0.28 5.58
C SER A 893 52.01 -0.17 6.58
N ARG A 894 53.26 -0.54 6.03
CA ARG A 894 54.42 -0.85 6.88
C ARG A 894 55.07 0.42 7.42
N GLN A 895 54.85 1.62 6.66
CA GLN A 895 55.43 2.92 7.07
C GLN A 895 54.46 3.67 8.00
N ALA A 896 53.14 3.24 7.95
CA ALA A 896 52.09 3.83 8.82
C ALA A 896 51.99 3.03 10.13
N ALA A 897 52.53 1.66 10.10
CA ALA A 897 52.56 0.83 11.33
C ALA A 897 53.84 1.10 12.13
N GLU A 898 54.90 1.76 11.44
CA GLU A 898 56.17 2.13 12.10
C GLU A 898 56.10 3.57 12.64
N GLU A 899 55.00 4.38 12.18
CA GLU A 899 54.77 5.76 12.66
C GLU A 899 53.72 5.77 13.77
N ALA A 900 52.93 4.60 13.90
CA ALA A 900 51.91 4.41 14.97
C ALA A 900 52.54 3.72 16.18
N ALA A 901 53.81 3.06 15.97
CA ALA A 901 54.56 2.45 17.08
C ALA A 901 55.55 3.45 17.69
N ARG A 902 55.72 4.71 17.02
CA ARG A 902 56.61 5.79 17.51
C ARG A 902 55.80 6.90 18.16
N ALA A 903 54.42 6.69 18.17
CA ALA A 903 53.53 7.70 18.79
C ALA A 903 52.85 7.10 20.03
N GLU A 904 53.42 5.88 20.58
CA GLU A 904 52.96 5.31 21.86
C GLU A 904 54.08 5.37 22.90
N GLU A 905 55.00 6.41 22.88
CA GLU A 905 55.83 6.66 24.08
C GLU A 905 55.84 8.17 24.40
N GLU A 906 54.70 8.78 24.48
CA GLU A 906 54.71 10.04 25.27
C GLU A 906 53.27 10.52 25.47
N GLU A 907 52.57 9.88 26.44
CA GLU A 907 51.77 10.76 27.32
C GLU A 907 50.89 9.89 28.23
N ASP A 908 51.52 9.22 29.21
CA ASP A 908 51.16 8.93 30.62
C ASP A 908 51.01 10.22 31.42
N ASP A 909 49.80 10.78 31.43
CA ASP A 909 49.39 11.34 32.74
C ASP A 909 48.12 12.19 32.55
N GLU A 910 46.94 11.58 32.69
CA GLU A 910 45.98 12.22 33.61
C GLU A 910 44.58 11.64 33.36
N ASP A 911 44.27 10.49 33.96
CA ASP A 911 43.01 10.11 34.65
C ASP A 911 42.55 11.24 35.59
N GLU A 912 41.41 11.90 35.14
CA GLU A 912 40.41 12.15 36.20
C GLU A 912 39.27 13.02 35.63
N ASP A 913 38.08 12.40 35.38
CA ASP A 913 36.73 12.74 35.90
C ASP A 913 35.99 13.64 34.92
N ILE A 914 35.18 13.02 33.91
CA ILE A 914 33.98 13.87 33.65
C ILE A 914 32.79 12.93 33.36
N ARG A 915 32.38 12.14 34.32
CA ARG A 915 30.96 11.73 34.40
C ARG A 915 30.17 12.71 35.26
N THR A 916 29.75 13.93 34.68
CA THR A 916 28.47 14.52 35.15
C THR A 916 28.29 15.88 34.47
N SER A 917 27.33 15.98 33.40
CA SER A 917 26.27 17.02 33.39
C SER A 917 25.80 17.24 31.95
N GLY A 918 24.72 16.42 31.46
CA GLY A 918 23.35 16.56 30.89
C GLY A 918 23.37 17.33 29.56
N SER A 919 23.83 16.67 28.38
CA SER A 919 23.71 17.07 26.96
C SER A 919 22.27 16.85 26.46
N GLY A 920 21.22 16.79 27.37
CA GLY A 920 19.81 16.79 26.90
C GLY A 920 19.42 18.14 26.27
N SER A 921 20.40 19.11 25.99
CA SER A 921 19.98 20.43 25.45
C SER A 921 20.10 20.44 23.91
N ASP A 922 20.55 19.26 23.28
CA ASP A 922 20.67 19.29 21.80
C ASP A 922 19.28 19.29 21.15
N LYS A 923 19.15 20.29 20.23
CA LYS A 923 17.89 20.35 19.47
C LYS A 923 18.00 19.48 18.20
N LEU A 924 17.01 18.49 18.09
CA LEU A 924 16.99 17.64 16.88
C LEU A 924 15.72 17.90 16.08
N THR A 925 15.93 17.75 14.75
CA THR A 925 14.76 18.00 13.89
C THR A 925 14.54 16.77 13.00
N ILE A 926 13.18 16.31 12.99
CA ILE A 926 12.82 15.18 12.09
C ILE A 926 11.50 15.53 11.39
N VAL A 927 11.23 14.78 10.32
CA VAL A 927 9.89 14.85 9.69
C VAL A 927 9.08 13.63 10.15
N SER A 928 7.94 13.91 10.83
CA SER A 928 7.04 12.83 11.27
C SER A 928 5.60 13.14 10.82
N GLY A 929 4.95 12.10 10.04
CA GLY A 929 3.56 12.31 9.55
C GLY A 929 3.49 13.45 8.53
N GLY A 930 4.68 13.75 7.85
CA GLY A 930 4.67 14.77 6.76
C GLY A 930 4.94 16.18 7.32
N ARG A 931 5.21 16.28 8.70
CA ARG A 931 5.47 17.61 9.30
C ARG A 931 6.85 17.61 9.97
N LYS A 932 7.46 18.81 9.95
CA LYS A 932 8.77 18.96 10.63
C LYS A 932 8.57 19.14 12.14
N VAL A 933 9.17 18.20 12.86
CA VAL A 933 9.09 18.27 14.33
C VAL A 933 10.49 18.51 14.90
N SER A 934 10.65 19.67 15.70
CA SER A 934 11.96 19.98 16.30
C SER A 934 11.81 20.11 17.82
N GLY A 935 12.77 19.58 18.51
CA GLY A 935 12.65 19.66 19.99
C GLY A 935 13.91 19.10 20.66
N ARG A 936 13.79 18.95 21.99
CA ARG A 936 14.95 18.45 22.77
C ARG A 936 15.31 17.01 22.34
N ALA A 937 16.64 16.79 22.32
CA ALA A 937 17.16 15.51 21.78
C ALA A 937 16.62 14.33 22.59
N ASP A 938 16.51 14.53 23.87
CA ASP A 938 16.02 13.37 24.67
C ASP A 938 14.56 13.04 24.34
N ASP A 939 13.82 14.12 24.07
CA ASP A 939 12.39 13.87 23.78
C ASP A 939 12.23 13.25 22.38
N ILE A 940 12.94 13.75 21.44
CA ILE A 940 12.76 13.27 20.05
C ILE A 940 13.32 11.84 19.94
N VAL A 941 14.44 11.61 20.55
CA VAL A 941 15.06 10.27 20.43
C VAL A 941 14.19 9.25 21.18
N ALA A 942 13.60 9.65 22.31
CA ALA A 942 12.73 8.70 23.05
C ALA A 942 11.49 8.34 22.23
N LYS A 943 10.98 9.33 21.54
CA LYS A 943 9.79 9.04 20.72
C LYS A 943 10.15 8.15 19.53
N VAL A 944 11.36 8.38 19.02
CA VAL A 944 11.79 7.56 17.86
C VAL A 944 12.09 6.14 18.33
N VAL A 945 12.73 6.01 19.47
CA VAL A 945 13.07 4.66 19.96
C VAL A 945 11.79 3.88 20.30
N MET A 946 10.82 4.62 20.83
CA MET A 946 9.55 3.92 21.15
C MET A 946 8.87 3.43 19.86
N ASN A 947 8.93 4.27 18.92
CA ASN A 947 8.30 3.85 17.64
C ASN A 947 9.09 2.70 17.00
N GLU A 948 10.41 2.71 17.10
CA GLU A 948 11.23 1.72 16.36
C GLU A 948 11.32 0.41 17.15
N MET A 949 11.50 0.37 18.45
CA MET A 949 11.78 -0.90 19.14
C MET A 949 10.74 -1.16 20.24
N GLY A 950 9.94 -0.16 20.74
CA GLY A 950 8.84 -0.30 21.72
C GLY A 950 9.37 -0.76 23.09
N THR A 951 8.38 -1.40 24.12
CA THR A 951 8.71 -1.66 25.54
C THR A 951 9.08 -3.13 25.73
N GLY A 952 9.23 -3.93 24.64
CA GLY A 952 9.48 -5.39 24.73
C GLY A 952 10.96 -5.72 24.48
N PHE A 953 11.82 -4.65 24.29
CA PHE A 953 13.23 -4.93 23.97
C PHE A 953 14.08 -4.74 25.23
N ASN A 954 15.20 -5.48 25.27
CA ASN A 954 16.18 -5.38 26.36
C ASN A 954 16.74 -3.95 26.48
N ASP A 955 17.07 -3.57 27.78
CA ASP A 955 17.49 -2.17 28.05
C ASP A 955 18.77 -1.83 27.27
N GLU A 956 19.69 -2.83 27.15
CA GLU A 956 20.94 -2.54 26.41
C GLU A 956 20.67 -2.38 24.91
N ALA A 957 19.73 -3.04 24.39
CA ALA A 957 19.35 -2.83 22.97
C ALA A 957 18.66 -1.48 22.76
N LEU A 958 17.80 -1.10 23.77
CA LEU A 958 17.16 0.23 23.68
C LEU A 958 18.21 1.34 23.78
N LYS A 959 19.23 1.07 24.59
CA LYS A 959 20.29 2.08 24.71
C LYS A 959 21.10 2.16 23.40
N ALA A 960 21.39 1.00 22.80
CA ALA A 960 22.13 1.02 21.51
C ALA A 960 21.31 1.73 20.44
N GLN A 961 19.98 1.46 20.43
CA GLN A 961 19.11 2.17 19.46
C GLN A 961 19.07 3.68 19.74
N ALA A 962 19.06 4.01 21.00
CA ALA A 962 19.03 5.46 21.34
C ALA A 962 20.31 6.16 20.86
N VAL A 963 21.47 5.49 21.05
CA VAL A 963 22.74 6.13 20.64
C VAL A 963 22.82 6.15 19.10
N ALA A 964 22.33 5.10 18.44
CA ALA A 964 22.37 5.05 16.96
C ALA A 964 21.40 6.08 16.37
N ALA A 965 20.13 6.22 16.98
CA ALA A 965 19.14 7.22 16.48
C ALA A 965 19.63 8.65 16.74
N TYR A 966 20.18 8.81 17.92
CA TYR A 966 20.73 10.16 18.21
C TYR A 966 21.87 10.51 17.25
N THR A 967 22.76 9.51 16.99
CA THR A 967 23.90 9.76 16.08
C THR A 967 23.41 9.96 14.64
N PHE A 968 22.40 9.22 14.24
CA PHE A 968 21.86 9.30 12.86
C PHE A 968 21.19 10.65 12.63
N ILE A 969 20.34 11.05 13.61
CA ILE A 969 19.60 12.32 13.45
C ILE A 969 20.59 13.51 13.54
N LYS A 970 21.43 13.29 14.47
CA LYS A 970 22.40 14.39 14.65
C LYS A 970 23.30 14.52 13.41
N GLN A 971 23.73 13.41 12.91
CA GLN A 971 24.62 13.46 11.72
C GLN A 971 23.85 13.97 10.51
N GLN A 972 22.57 13.61 10.32
CA GLN A 972 21.76 14.07 9.18
C GLN A 972 21.38 15.54 9.31
N ASN A 973 20.93 15.89 10.60
CA ASN A 973 20.66 17.34 10.82
C ASN A 973 21.90 18.18 10.58
N ALA A 974 23.10 17.51 10.97
CA ALA A 974 24.35 18.28 10.75
C ALA A 974 24.67 18.38 9.26
N SER A 975 24.04 17.47 8.49
CA SER A 975 24.31 17.47 7.03
C SER A 975 23.17 18.17 6.27
N GLY A 976 22.19 18.86 7.11
CA GLY A 976 21.13 19.69 6.49
C GLY A 976 19.96 18.82 6.02
N ILE A 977 20.02 17.53 6.35
CA ILE A 977 18.90 16.63 6.01
C ILE A 977 18.04 16.39 7.26
N THR A 978 16.71 16.61 6.96
CA THR A 978 15.79 16.26 8.07
C THR A 978 15.17 14.88 7.81
N PRO A 979 15.73 13.94 8.65
CA PRO A 979 15.30 12.57 8.35
C PRO A 979 13.83 12.33 8.72
N ALA A 980 13.15 11.48 7.80
CA ALA A 980 11.75 11.10 8.12
C ALA A 980 11.73 9.89 9.06
N LEU A 981 11.30 10.16 10.34
CA LEU A 981 11.24 9.06 11.32
C LEU A 981 9.91 9.13 12.07
N GLY A 982 9.33 7.91 12.27
CA GLY A 982 8.06 7.87 13.03
C GLY A 982 8.28 8.17 14.53
N THR A 983 7.23 8.72 15.09
CA THR A 983 7.37 9.02 16.54
C THR A 983 6.16 8.45 17.29
N LYS A 984 6.39 7.86 18.45
CA LYS A 984 5.31 7.43 19.37
C LYS A 984 5.63 7.88 20.79
N LYS A 985 4.52 8.03 21.53
CA LYS A 985 4.74 8.46 22.94
C LYS A 985 5.58 7.40 23.70
N PRO A 986 6.72 7.98 24.40
CA PRO A 986 7.65 7.02 25.01
C PRO A 986 7.14 6.47 26.34
N SER A 987 7.40 5.17 26.67
CA SER A 987 7.16 4.62 28.01
C SER A 987 8.28 5.00 28.98
N SER A 988 8.03 4.63 30.22
CA SER A 988 9.05 4.99 31.24
C SER A 988 10.34 4.20 31.03
N GLN A 989 10.20 2.99 30.56
CA GLN A 989 11.41 2.18 30.31
C GLN A 989 12.27 2.79 29.19
N VAL A 990 11.61 3.14 28.13
CA VAL A 990 12.35 3.73 26.98
C VAL A 990 12.94 5.08 27.39
N GLN A 991 12.15 5.80 28.07
CA GLN A 991 12.67 7.11 28.50
C GLN A 991 13.89 6.94 29.42
N ASN A 992 13.86 5.95 30.31
CA ASN A 992 15.00 5.73 31.23
C ASN A 992 16.24 5.27 30.44
N ALA A 993 16.05 4.39 29.49
CA ALA A 993 17.19 3.94 28.67
C ALA A 993 17.81 5.10 27.88
N VAL A 994 16.92 5.97 27.32
CA VAL A 994 17.44 7.15 26.57
C VAL A 994 18.15 8.11 27.53
N ASP A 995 17.59 8.32 28.64
CA ASP A 995 18.19 9.28 29.60
C ASP A 995 19.59 8.82 30.02
N GLU A 996 19.81 7.55 30.00
CA GLU A 996 21.12 7.04 30.48
C GLU A 996 22.21 7.26 29.44
N VAL A 997 21.75 7.32 28.17
CA VAL A 997 22.88 7.32 27.19
C VAL A 997 22.78 8.56 26.31
N ILE A 998 21.68 9.34 26.55
CA ILE A 998 21.48 10.52 25.68
C ILE A 998 22.70 11.46 25.83
N GLY A 999 23.26 11.81 24.54
CA GLY A 999 24.50 12.63 24.54
C GLY A 999 25.70 11.82 24.06
N GLU A 1000 25.51 10.46 24.14
CA GLU A 1000 26.56 9.61 23.53
C GLU A 1000 26.29 9.41 22.03
N ALA A 1001 27.38 9.35 21.19
CA ALA A 1001 27.22 9.19 19.73
C ALA A 1001 28.31 8.26 19.21
N VAL A 1002 28.08 7.67 18.05
CA VAL A 1002 29.06 6.75 17.44
C VAL A 1002 29.96 7.52 16.47
N TYR A 1003 31.30 7.22 16.61
CA TYR A 1003 32.27 7.99 15.81
C TYR A 1003 33.17 7.02 15.03
N TYR A 1004 33.39 7.33 13.82
CA TYR A 1004 34.45 6.64 13.05
C TYR A 1004 35.56 7.62 12.69
N LYS A 1005 36.79 7.29 13.09
CA LYS A 1005 37.97 8.15 12.92
C LYS A 1005 37.71 9.58 13.39
N ASN A 1006 36.90 9.73 14.55
CA ASN A 1006 36.60 10.97 15.31
C ASN A 1006 35.55 11.82 14.60
N ASN A 1007 34.86 11.22 13.56
CA ASN A 1007 33.69 11.89 12.95
C ASN A 1007 32.41 11.10 13.27
N LEU A 1008 31.25 12.00 13.39
CA LEU A 1008 29.98 11.29 13.65
C LEU A 1008 29.69 10.27 12.53
N ALA A 1009 29.49 9.04 13.05
CA ALA A 1009 29.26 7.98 12.06
C ALA A 1009 27.81 8.04 11.55
N PHE A 1010 27.62 7.80 10.19
CA PHE A 1010 26.27 7.53 9.67
C PHE A 1010 25.76 6.16 10.13
N THR A 1011 24.69 6.18 11.02
CA THR A 1011 24.36 4.92 11.74
C THR A 1011 22.94 4.49 11.38
N PRO A 1012 22.72 4.08 10.13
CA PRO A 1012 21.38 3.58 9.79
C PRO A 1012 21.05 2.28 10.54
N PHE A 1013 19.74 2.14 10.76
CA PHE A 1013 19.30 0.91 11.45
C PHE A 1013 17.99 0.41 10.83
N TYR A 1014 17.79 -0.89 11.08
CA TYR A 1014 16.58 -1.47 10.47
C TYR A 1014 16.08 -2.63 11.34
N ALA A 1015 15.01 -3.25 10.85
CA ALA A 1015 14.29 -4.15 11.78
C ALA A 1015 15.08 -5.45 12.01
N THR A 1016 15.26 -6.29 10.99
CA THR A 1016 15.89 -7.60 11.23
C THR A 1016 16.79 -7.94 10.03
N SER A 1017 18.00 -8.42 10.35
CA SER A 1017 18.91 -8.81 9.25
C SER A 1017 18.59 -10.23 8.78
N ALA A 1018 19.17 -10.57 7.58
CA ALA A 1018 18.95 -11.93 7.03
C ALA A 1018 20.09 -12.85 7.48
N GLY A 1019 20.59 -12.54 8.77
CA GLY A 1019 21.70 -13.37 9.27
C GLY A 1019 23.06 -12.71 9.04
N VAL A 1020 23.12 -11.78 8.17
CA VAL A 1020 24.31 -10.95 7.93
C VAL A 1020 23.83 -9.57 7.44
N THR A 1021 24.57 -8.52 7.81
CA THR A 1021 24.17 -7.19 7.29
C THR A 1021 24.75 -6.96 5.90
N ILE A 1022 24.24 -5.92 5.26
CA ILE A 1022 24.72 -5.67 3.88
C ILE A 1022 25.45 -4.32 3.83
N SER A 1023 26.36 -4.22 2.88
CA SER A 1023 27.15 -2.97 2.80
C SER A 1023 26.31 -1.82 2.21
N SER A 1024 26.57 -0.64 2.65
CA SER A 1024 25.83 0.53 2.12
C SER A 1024 26.08 0.71 0.63
N LYS A 1025 27.25 0.25 0.17
CA LYS A 1025 27.55 0.34 -1.29
C LYS A 1025 26.54 -0.49 -2.10
N ASP A 1026 26.20 -1.60 -1.59
CA ASP A 1026 25.32 -2.52 -2.35
C ASP A 1026 23.85 -2.10 -2.23
N VAL A 1027 23.61 -1.23 -1.32
CA VAL A 1027 22.19 -0.81 -1.21
C VAL A 1027 22.05 0.61 -1.77
N TRP A 1028 23.03 1.52 -1.53
CA TRP A 1028 22.79 2.94 -1.89
C TRP A 1028 23.94 3.45 -2.77
N GLY A 1029 24.97 2.46 -3.26
CA GLY A 1029 25.98 2.87 -4.25
C GLY A 1029 27.12 3.69 -3.64
N GLY A 1030 26.97 4.29 -1.99
CA GLY A 1030 28.01 4.97 -1.17
C GLY A 1030 28.66 3.97 -0.18
N SER A 1031 30.17 4.01 -0.13
CA SER A 1031 30.82 3.02 0.75
C SER A 1031 31.31 3.69 2.04
N TYR A 1032 30.71 3.20 3.12
CA TYR A 1032 31.25 3.55 4.45
C TYR A 1032 31.99 2.34 5.03
N ALA A 1033 33.29 2.65 5.42
CA ALA A 1033 34.16 1.54 5.89
C ALA A 1033 33.52 0.78 7.06
N TYR A 1034 32.58 1.47 7.74
CA TYR A 1034 32.03 0.80 8.94
C TYR A 1034 30.60 0.33 8.66
N LEU A 1035 30.06 0.54 7.45
CA LEU A 1035 28.75 -0.04 7.08
C LEU A 1035 28.99 -1.16 6.06
N VAL A 1036 29.61 -2.16 6.64
CA VAL A 1036 30.00 -3.35 5.83
C VAL A 1036 29.28 -4.56 6.42
N PRO A 1037 29.31 -5.60 5.60
CA PRO A 1037 28.61 -6.78 6.10
C PRO A 1037 29.25 -7.33 7.39
N VAL A 1038 28.41 -7.48 8.41
CA VAL A 1038 28.88 -8.10 9.66
C VAL A 1038 27.91 -9.24 10.01
N ASP A 1039 28.52 -10.22 10.71
CA ASP A 1039 27.71 -11.39 11.10
C ASP A 1039 26.59 -11.00 12.08
N SER A 1040 25.40 -11.47 11.78
CA SER A 1040 24.25 -11.31 12.71
C SER A 1040 23.35 -12.55 12.62
N GLU A 1041 23.94 -13.73 12.77
CA GLU A 1041 23.22 -15.02 12.63
C GLU A 1041 22.19 -15.17 13.76
N ILE A 1042 22.47 -14.44 14.80
CA ILE A 1042 21.55 -14.53 15.95
C ILE A 1042 20.14 -14.08 15.54
N ASP A 1043 20.08 -13.29 14.40
CA ASP A 1043 18.77 -12.76 13.95
C ASP A 1043 17.92 -13.88 13.34
N GLU A 1044 18.53 -15.02 13.11
CA GLU A 1044 17.76 -16.13 12.50
C GLU A 1044 16.81 -16.74 13.54
N GLN A 1045 16.99 -16.39 14.81
CA GLN A 1045 16.09 -16.92 15.86
C GLN A 1045 14.84 -16.04 16.01
N ALA A 1046 14.83 -14.96 15.19
CA ALA A 1046 13.68 -14.05 15.34
C ALA A 1046 12.39 -14.74 14.87
N ARG A 1047 11.24 -14.54 15.59
CA ARG A 1047 9.92 -15.18 15.33
C ARG A 1047 9.44 -14.91 13.90
N ASN A 1048 9.85 -13.93 13.26
CA ASN A 1048 9.40 -13.64 11.88
C ASN A 1048 10.61 -13.44 10.95
N TYR A 1049 11.58 -14.28 11.24
CA TYR A 1049 12.82 -14.19 10.43
C TYR A 1049 12.54 -14.58 8.98
N GLU A 1050 11.64 -15.65 8.81
CA GLU A 1050 11.20 -16.06 7.46
C GLU A 1050 9.73 -15.68 7.25
N TYR A 1051 9.58 -15.05 6.07
CA TYR A 1051 8.20 -14.62 5.78
C TYR A 1051 7.87 -14.91 4.31
N THR A 1052 6.64 -15.52 4.18
CA THR A 1052 6.31 -15.90 2.79
C THR A 1052 5.07 -15.14 2.32
N VAL A 1053 5.25 -14.68 1.07
CA VAL A 1053 4.08 -14.08 0.43
C VAL A 1053 3.82 -14.82 -0.90
N THR A 1054 2.51 -15.09 -1.05
CA THR A 1054 2.19 -15.77 -2.33
C THR A 1054 1.42 -14.81 -3.25
N MET A 1055 1.85 -14.94 -4.53
CA MET A 1055 1.16 -14.10 -5.54
C MET A 1055 0.93 -14.92 -6.80
N THR A 1056 -0.22 -14.57 -7.40
CA THR A 1056 -0.47 -15.31 -8.67
C THR A 1056 0.50 -14.83 -9.76
N ALA A 1057 0.77 -15.66 -10.74
CA ALA A 1057 1.68 -15.32 -11.86
C ALA A 1057 1.21 -14.05 -12.58
N ASP A 1058 -0.08 -13.84 -12.55
CA ASP A 1058 -0.60 -12.64 -13.26
C ASP A 1058 -0.29 -11.36 -12.49
N LYS A 1059 -0.49 -11.52 -11.24
CA LYS A 1059 -0.15 -10.31 -10.43
C LYS A 1059 1.33 -9.97 -10.54
N VAL A 1060 2.15 -11.00 -10.57
CA VAL A 1060 3.60 -10.73 -10.70
C VAL A 1060 3.89 -10.16 -12.10
N ALA A 1061 3.30 -10.65 -13.10
CA ALA A 1061 3.52 -10.15 -14.48
C ALA A 1061 3.03 -8.70 -14.63
N ASP A 1062 1.88 -8.35 -13.98
CA ASP A 1062 1.37 -6.96 -14.08
C ASP A 1062 2.31 -5.98 -13.37
N ARG A 1063 2.73 -6.41 -12.23
CA ARG A 1063 3.61 -5.47 -11.48
C ARG A 1063 4.95 -5.29 -12.20
N VAL A 1064 5.40 -6.37 -12.81
CA VAL A 1064 6.69 -6.24 -13.53
C VAL A 1064 6.49 -5.38 -14.78
N GLU A 1065 5.38 -5.54 -15.46
CA GLU A 1065 5.14 -4.70 -16.66
C GLU A 1065 4.96 -3.23 -16.27
N ASP A 1066 4.28 -2.97 -15.18
CA ASP A 1066 4.01 -1.57 -14.77
C ASP A 1066 5.31 -0.87 -14.35
N VAL A 1067 6.15 -1.65 -13.73
CA VAL A 1067 7.32 -0.95 -13.14
C VAL A 1067 8.52 -1.10 -14.09
N LEU A 1068 8.58 -2.30 -14.67
CA LEU A 1068 9.81 -2.50 -15.47
C LEU A 1068 9.51 -2.49 -16.97
N GLY A 1069 8.20 -2.33 -17.27
CA GLY A 1069 7.80 -2.26 -18.71
C GLY A 1069 8.06 -3.59 -19.43
N VAL A 1070 8.24 -4.70 -18.68
CA VAL A 1070 8.53 -6.00 -19.32
C VAL A 1070 7.26 -6.88 -19.26
N ASP A 1071 6.90 -7.30 -20.50
CA ASP A 1071 5.74 -8.24 -20.53
C ASP A 1071 6.25 -9.69 -20.41
N LEU A 1072 6.00 -10.31 -19.26
CA LEU A 1072 6.63 -11.61 -18.92
C LEU A 1072 5.92 -12.75 -19.67
N TRP A 1073 4.73 -12.44 -20.04
CA TRP A 1073 4.04 -13.52 -20.80
C TRP A 1073 4.53 -13.55 -22.25
N ASP A 1074 4.98 -12.37 -22.75
CA ASP A 1074 5.65 -12.40 -24.07
C ASP A 1074 7.03 -13.09 -23.99
N PHE A 1075 7.55 -12.99 -22.84
CA PHE A 1075 8.89 -13.58 -22.67
C PHE A 1075 8.80 -15.10 -22.55
N SER A 1076 7.96 -15.67 -21.73
CA SER A 1076 7.83 -17.13 -21.61
C SER A 1076 6.43 -17.48 -21.08
N ASP A 1077 5.83 -18.64 -21.70
CA ASP A 1077 4.48 -19.07 -21.24
C ASP A 1077 4.58 -19.88 -19.94
N ASP A 1078 5.80 -20.18 -19.52
CA ASP A 1078 6.01 -20.85 -18.22
C ASP A 1078 6.60 -19.87 -17.18
N PRO A 1079 5.79 -19.50 -16.13
CA PRO A 1079 6.19 -18.51 -15.12
C PRO A 1079 7.45 -18.92 -14.37
N ASP A 1080 7.74 -20.19 -14.41
CA ASP A 1080 8.98 -20.63 -13.75
C ASP A 1080 10.22 -20.06 -14.44
N ASP A 1081 10.06 -19.55 -15.63
CA ASP A 1081 11.21 -19.02 -16.39
C ASP A 1081 11.35 -17.51 -16.21
N TRP A 1082 10.46 -16.94 -15.48
CA TRP A 1082 10.36 -15.46 -15.53
C TRP A 1082 11.48 -14.83 -14.71
N PHE A 1083 11.96 -15.57 -13.72
CA PHE A 1083 12.98 -14.94 -12.87
C PHE A 1083 14.24 -15.80 -12.89
N ASP A 1084 15.28 -15.00 -12.91
CA ASP A 1084 16.58 -15.70 -12.82
C ASP A 1084 17.52 -14.87 -11.94
N ILE A 1085 17.71 -15.41 -10.63
CA ILE A 1085 18.65 -14.66 -9.75
C ILE A 1085 20.08 -14.98 -10.17
N ARG A 1086 20.82 -13.87 -10.46
CA ARG A 1086 22.15 -14.11 -11.09
C ARG A 1086 23.25 -14.08 -10.04
N SER A 1087 23.03 -13.16 -9.01
CA SER A 1087 24.13 -13.13 -8.01
C SER A 1087 23.58 -12.58 -6.69
N TYR A 1088 24.41 -12.84 -5.63
CA TYR A 1088 24.07 -12.33 -4.28
C TYR A 1088 25.21 -11.43 -3.78
N THR A 1089 24.85 -10.50 -2.81
CA THR A 1089 25.89 -9.60 -2.25
C THR A 1089 26.81 -10.41 -1.33
N GLU A 1090 27.95 -9.71 -0.82
CA GLU A 1090 28.89 -10.32 0.15
C GLU A 1090 28.15 -10.81 1.41
N GLY A 1091 28.24 -12.20 1.64
CA GLY A 1091 27.49 -12.81 2.76
C GLY A 1091 26.40 -13.76 2.24
N ASP A 1092 26.23 -13.82 0.76
CA ASP A 1092 25.41 -14.75 -0.04
C ASP A 1092 23.96 -14.78 0.43
N ARG A 1093 23.43 -13.64 0.84
CA ARG A 1093 22.01 -13.73 1.29
C ARG A 1093 21.16 -12.71 0.54
N TYR A 1094 21.63 -11.55 0.27
CA TYR A 1094 20.79 -10.53 -0.41
C TYR A 1094 21.01 -10.59 -1.91
N VAL A 1095 19.86 -10.49 -2.65
CA VAL A 1095 19.94 -10.58 -4.12
C VAL A 1095 20.57 -9.28 -4.67
N LYS A 1096 21.71 -9.46 -5.33
CA LYS A 1096 22.40 -8.28 -5.91
C LYS A 1096 21.91 -8.03 -7.34
N GLU A 1097 21.74 -9.13 -8.08
CA GLU A 1097 21.30 -8.96 -9.48
C GLU A 1097 20.31 -10.08 -9.85
N ILE A 1098 19.24 -9.66 -10.52
CA ILE A 1098 18.22 -10.67 -10.91
C ILE A 1098 17.68 -10.28 -12.29
N LYS A 1099 17.55 -11.34 -13.14
CA LYS A 1099 16.88 -11.14 -14.45
C LYS A 1099 15.37 -11.42 -14.35
N VAL A 1100 14.63 -10.44 -14.75
CA VAL A 1100 13.16 -10.62 -14.81
C VAL A 1100 12.71 -10.50 -16.27
N GLY A 1101 12.37 -11.71 -16.90
CA GLY A 1101 12.18 -11.74 -18.36
C GLY A 1101 13.48 -11.42 -19.11
N LYS A 1102 13.42 -10.23 -19.93
CA LYS A 1102 14.65 -9.91 -20.70
C LYS A 1102 15.41 -8.76 -20.05
N LYS A 1103 14.90 -8.33 -18.85
CA LYS A 1103 15.54 -7.14 -18.23
C LYS A 1103 16.29 -7.58 -16.96
N THR A 1104 17.48 -6.92 -16.85
CA THR A 1104 18.25 -7.17 -15.62
C THR A 1104 18.08 -6.00 -14.64
N THR A 1105 17.74 -6.39 -13.37
CA THR A 1105 17.63 -5.35 -12.33
C THR A 1105 18.16 -5.89 -11.00
N THR A 1106 17.89 -5.14 -9.73
CA THR A 1106 18.49 -5.56 -8.45
C THR A 1106 17.38 -6.09 -7.51
N GLY A 1107 17.83 -6.87 -6.57
CA GLY A 1107 16.86 -7.36 -5.55
C GLY A 1107 16.13 -6.22 -4.86
N ARG A 1108 16.79 -5.11 -4.74
CA ARG A 1108 16.16 -3.94 -4.09
C ARG A 1108 14.98 -3.42 -4.92
N VAL A 1109 15.22 -3.35 -6.21
CA VAL A 1109 14.13 -2.80 -7.06
C VAL A 1109 12.94 -3.79 -7.03
N VAL A 1110 13.32 -5.08 -7.04
CA VAL A 1110 12.21 -6.07 -7.02
C VAL A 1110 11.49 -6.00 -5.67
N ARG A 1111 12.19 -5.87 -4.57
CA ARG A 1111 11.56 -5.75 -3.25
C ARG A 1111 10.74 -4.47 -3.12
N GLU A 1112 11.27 -3.26 -3.53
CA GLU A 1112 10.67 -1.96 -3.12
C GLU A 1112 9.67 -1.48 -4.19
N GLN A 1113 10.00 -1.87 -5.39
CA GLN A 1113 9.19 -1.16 -6.42
C GLN A 1113 8.28 -2.15 -7.15
N VAL A 1114 8.73 -3.44 -7.12
CA VAL A 1114 7.91 -4.33 -7.99
C VAL A 1114 6.96 -5.14 -7.11
N LEU A 1115 7.57 -5.76 -5.98
CA LEU A 1115 6.70 -6.77 -5.35
C LEU A 1115 6.45 -6.40 -3.89
N GLY A 1116 7.04 -5.26 -3.42
CA GLY A 1116 6.81 -4.84 -2.02
C GLY A 1116 7.19 -5.94 -1.01
N LEU A 1117 8.34 -6.54 -1.12
CA LEU A 1117 8.77 -7.60 -0.18
C LEU A 1117 9.46 -6.99 1.05
N ARG A 1118 9.54 -7.80 2.13
CA ARG A 1118 10.08 -7.29 3.42
C ARG A 1118 11.58 -7.00 3.30
N SER A 1119 12.27 -7.83 2.41
CA SER A 1119 13.72 -7.58 2.26
C SER A 1119 14.16 -8.02 0.85
N ALA A 1120 15.41 -7.53 0.59
CA ALA A 1120 15.95 -7.95 -0.74
C ALA A 1120 16.64 -9.31 -0.61
N ALA A 1121 16.49 -9.93 0.57
CA ALA A 1121 16.92 -11.34 0.74
C ALA A 1121 15.72 -12.29 0.59
N PHE A 1122 15.60 -12.82 -0.69
CA PHE A 1122 14.39 -13.63 -0.88
C PHE A 1122 14.68 -14.76 -1.87
N GLU A 1123 13.73 -15.75 -1.69
CA GLU A 1123 13.70 -16.85 -2.68
C GLU A 1123 12.36 -16.87 -3.42
N ILE A 1124 12.53 -17.39 -4.61
CA ILE A 1124 11.28 -17.37 -5.42
C ILE A 1124 10.98 -18.81 -5.85
N ASP A 1125 9.73 -19.16 -5.53
CA ASP A 1125 9.30 -20.48 -6.01
C ASP A 1125 7.93 -20.36 -6.70
N TYR A 1126 7.89 -21.16 -7.77
CA TYR A 1126 6.57 -21.17 -8.44
C TYR A 1126 5.99 -22.59 -8.42
N SER A 1127 4.65 -22.59 -8.02
CA SER A 1127 3.99 -23.91 -8.03
C SER A 1127 2.99 -23.99 -9.20
N ASP A 1128 3.22 -25.10 -10.04
CA ASP A 1128 2.32 -25.27 -11.22
C ASP A 1128 0.93 -25.73 -10.77
N SER A 1129 0.80 -26.37 -9.57
CA SER A 1129 -0.50 -26.87 -9.11
C SER A 1129 -1.38 -25.74 -8.56
N THR A 1130 -0.70 -24.76 -7.99
CA THR A 1130 -1.54 -23.68 -7.40
C THR A 1130 -1.41 -22.41 -8.24
N GLU A 1131 -0.54 -22.48 -9.32
CA GLU A 1131 -0.25 -21.35 -10.23
C GLU A 1131 0.09 -20.07 -9.44
N LYS A 1132 0.83 -20.25 -8.46
CA LYS A 1132 1.21 -19.08 -7.64
C LYS A 1132 2.72 -19.08 -7.39
N PHE A 1133 3.29 -17.77 -7.32
CA PHE A 1133 4.67 -17.60 -6.82
C PHE A 1133 4.69 -17.52 -5.29
N THR A 1134 5.57 -18.30 -4.79
CA THR A 1134 5.87 -18.08 -3.36
C THR A 1134 7.23 -17.39 -3.20
N PHE A 1135 7.11 -16.15 -2.61
CA PHE A 1135 8.36 -15.41 -2.29
C PHE A 1135 8.67 -15.52 -0.79
N THR A 1136 9.70 -16.20 -0.53
CA THR A 1136 10.14 -16.31 0.87
C THR A 1136 11.28 -15.30 1.15
N THR A 1137 10.92 -14.35 2.03
CA THR A 1137 11.95 -13.36 2.39
C THR A 1137 12.58 -13.69 3.75
N TYR A 1138 13.82 -13.32 3.92
CA TYR A 1138 14.53 -13.48 5.20
C TYR A 1138 14.94 -12.10 5.76
N GLY A 1139 14.52 -11.89 6.99
CA GLY A 1139 14.78 -10.58 7.61
C GLY A 1139 13.79 -9.51 7.14
N TYR A 1140 14.03 -8.27 7.62
CA TYR A 1140 13.05 -7.18 7.36
C TYR A 1140 13.78 -5.83 7.38
N GLY A 1141 13.80 -5.19 6.15
CA GLY A 1141 14.40 -3.83 6.07
C GLY A 1141 15.57 -3.83 5.07
N HIS A 1142 16.28 -2.73 5.07
CA HIS A 1142 17.29 -2.53 4.00
C HIS A 1142 18.57 -3.30 4.31
N GLY A 1143 18.83 -3.64 5.59
CA GLY A 1143 19.92 -4.60 5.91
C GLY A 1143 21.24 -3.89 6.18
N VAL A 1144 21.34 -2.52 6.15
CA VAL A 1144 22.62 -1.81 6.38
C VAL A 1144 22.65 -1.28 7.82
N GLY A 1145 23.77 -1.55 8.52
CA GLY A 1145 23.96 -0.98 9.87
C GLY A 1145 23.40 -1.91 10.95
N MET A 1146 22.79 -1.30 11.84
CA MET A 1146 22.48 -2.10 13.04
C MET A 1146 21.10 -2.73 12.89
N SER A 1147 21.03 -4.13 13.13
CA SER A 1147 19.74 -4.84 13.24
C SER A 1147 19.16 -4.69 14.65
N GLN A 1148 17.84 -4.27 14.65
CA GLN A 1148 17.21 -4.00 15.97
C GLN A 1148 16.92 -5.30 16.71
N THR A 1149 16.46 -6.26 15.92
CA THR A 1149 16.23 -7.58 16.54
C THR A 1149 17.56 -8.21 16.97
N GLY A 1150 18.50 -8.05 16.09
CA GLY A 1150 19.84 -8.57 16.47
C GLY A 1150 20.37 -7.92 17.75
N ALA A 1151 20.22 -6.65 17.84
CA ALA A 1151 20.70 -5.96 19.07
C ALA A 1151 19.99 -6.51 20.31
N ASN A 1152 18.74 -6.77 20.17
CA ASN A 1152 17.98 -7.29 21.33
C ASN A 1152 18.42 -8.71 21.68
N LEU A 1153 18.68 -9.52 20.66
CA LEU A 1153 19.04 -10.91 20.94
C LEU A 1153 20.49 -11.00 21.46
N TYR A 1154 21.35 -10.17 20.92
CA TYR A 1154 22.71 -10.15 21.50
C TYR A 1154 22.69 -9.74 22.97
N ALA A 1155 21.78 -8.78 23.24
CA ALA A 1155 21.70 -8.36 24.67
C ALA A 1155 21.05 -9.47 25.51
N ASN A 1156 20.12 -10.18 25.04
CA ASN A 1156 19.37 -11.16 25.85
C ASN A 1156 20.11 -12.50 25.91
N GLU A 1157 20.73 -12.85 24.79
CA GLU A 1157 21.24 -14.24 24.76
C GLU A 1157 22.75 -14.26 25.02
N GLU A 1158 23.34 -13.15 24.67
CA GLU A 1158 24.82 -13.22 24.81
C GLU A 1158 25.31 -12.17 25.81
N GLY A 1159 24.37 -11.40 26.36
CA GLY A 1159 24.67 -10.45 27.45
C GLY A 1159 25.50 -9.25 26.97
N TRP A 1160 25.43 -8.92 25.69
CA TRP A 1160 26.21 -7.76 25.18
C TRP A 1160 25.65 -6.44 25.71
N ASP A 1161 26.61 -5.64 26.09
CA ASP A 1161 26.12 -4.27 26.41
C ASP A 1161 26.04 -3.41 25.14
N TYR A 1162 25.39 -2.13 25.25
CA TYR A 1162 24.99 -1.36 24.04
C TYR A 1162 26.22 -0.92 23.26
N GLU A 1163 27.40 -0.75 23.91
CA GLU A 1163 28.62 -0.36 23.15
C GLU A 1163 29.12 -1.53 22.30
N GLU A 1164 29.08 -2.73 22.94
CA GLU A 1164 29.49 -3.92 22.16
C GLU A 1164 28.58 -4.12 20.94
N ILE A 1165 27.30 -3.84 21.18
CA ILE A 1165 26.34 -4.01 20.05
C ILE A 1165 26.66 -2.99 18.95
N LEU A 1166 26.88 -1.75 19.28
CA LEU A 1166 27.09 -0.70 18.28
C LEU A 1166 28.42 -0.89 17.55
N THR A 1167 29.47 -1.32 18.27
CA THR A 1167 30.78 -1.45 17.59
C THR A 1167 30.81 -2.75 16.77
N HIS A 1168 29.91 -3.68 17.11
CA HIS A 1168 29.78 -4.86 16.23
C HIS A 1168 29.13 -4.49 14.89
N TYR A 1169 28.02 -3.72 14.98
CA TYR A 1169 27.29 -3.42 13.72
C TYR A 1169 27.93 -2.25 12.98
N TYR A 1170 28.75 -1.53 13.69
CA TYR A 1170 29.52 -0.45 13.03
C TYR A 1170 31.01 -0.65 13.34
N PRO A 1171 31.65 -1.57 12.64
CA PRO A 1171 33.05 -1.94 12.97
C PRO A 1171 34.01 -0.76 12.73
N GLY A 1172 34.89 -0.67 13.68
CA GLY A 1172 35.92 0.40 13.51
C GLY A 1172 35.44 1.73 14.13
N CYS A 1173 34.16 1.70 14.70
CA CYS A 1173 33.62 2.95 15.30
C CYS A 1173 33.74 2.87 16.82
N LYS A 1174 33.75 4.12 17.45
CA LYS A 1174 33.80 4.20 18.92
C LYS A 1174 32.59 5.00 19.45
N VAL A 1175 32.09 4.55 20.70
CA VAL A 1175 30.96 5.29 21.31
C VAL A 1175 31.52 6.28 22.35
N LYS A 1176 31.32 7.61 22.14
CA LYS A 1176 31.80 8.65 23.07
C LYS A 1176 30.62 9.52 23.55
#